data_AF-D3E4R1-F1
#
_entry.id   AF-D3E4R1-F1
#
_cell.length_a   1.000
_cell.length_b   1.000
_cell.length_c   1.000
_cell.angle_alpha   90.00
_cell.angle_beta   90.00
_cell.angle_gamma   90.00
#
_symmetry.space_group_name_H-M   'P 1'
#
loop_
_entity.id
_entity.type
_entity.pdbx_description
1 polymer ?
#
loop_
_entity_poly.entity_id
_entity_poly.type
_entity_poly.pdbx_seq_one_letter_code
_entity_poly.pdbx_strand_id
1 'polypeptide(L)'
;MINRLRKDFGRIIKLIIFLILEVILFFAITQTFGGIIIPDLKTAFAIIIALSILNALLWPTITYLSLRFIVLTLGFGTFLIDGVLLYIISLFIPGVSINGIALFSIPLLIGLISSMLSIILNIDDDYTYYRYILEKEMKVIHRNIPKKEGFLFLEIDGLSYRIIKEALDNGDMPTLKSWIDKGSHRLISWETDLSSQTSSSQAGILHGNNNNIPAFRWVEKDHENRIISSNGRTDSKLIEKRISNGKGLLSLNGASRSNLFSGDAKDHLLTFSRFSDSESINSNSWFYLYSTPYVIARILVLFIFDMIMELLSRVRHLFKNIQPRLKWRGLKYFVARAGTNVVLREATTFTLIGDVFAGEHNVIYATYMGYDEIAHHSGIEDFDSFYSLRQIDKQFKHIENAINNSNRDYKIIVLSDHGQSNGPSFKQKFDISLNDLLSEFLPENITVHSILHSNDDHFSKEFSINHLGSENLEKLDKRVENTKEKLDIKIDNTKEKLDHRIDNTKEKLDHRIDNTKEKLDHRIDNTKEKIDTTKEKLDHRIDNTKEKIDTTKEKLDHRIDNTKERIDSNLDYTKEKINTSFDGELINTWDKLIKFKNKSSNKAFLDKLRKKRTLINNDEPIIDRINNVSEDLSEDLEVNIELSKEKITSDKAAQTIVLSSGNLGLIYFTDWSNRMSYEQIEDAFPGLINQLASHDGIGFVMVKSDIYGTLVFSNDNLFYLESEEYVGENFLDKFGKNTVQKLKRTDKFAHVPDILVNSEYNMETNEVYAFEELIGSHGGIGGTQQYPFILCPSNWESEEIFGAENVYKFFMKEINKSWNQSKNK
;
A
#
# COMPACT_ATOMS: atom_id res chain seq x y z
N MET A 1 -38.39 32.56 6.41
CA MET A 1 -38.45 32.80 7.87
C MET A 1 -38.98 31.57 8.63
N ILE A 2 -40.18 31.06 8.30
CA ILE A 2 -40.79 29.87 8.96
C ILE A 2 -39.91 28.60 8.86
N ASN A 3 -39.29 28.33 7.70
CA ASN A 3 -38.39 27.18 7.53
C ASN A 3 -37.08 27.30 8.33
N ARG A 4 -36.59 28.52 8.62
CA ARG A 4 -35.46 28.74 9.54
C ARG A 4 -35.90 28.47 10.98
N LEU A 5 -37.01 29.08 11.41
CA LEU A 5 -37.56 28.88 12.76
C LEU A 5 -37.87 27.40 13.06
N ARG A 6 -38.41 26.64 12.09
CA ARG A 6 -38.65 25.20 12.23
C ARG A 6 -37.36 24.39 12.35
N LYS A 7 -36.31 24.78 11.62
CA LYS A 7 -34.98 24.14 11.67
C LYS A 7 -34.28 24.44 13.00
N ASP A 8 -34.36 25.68 13.47
CA ASP A 8 -33.78 26.11 14.75
C ASP A 8 -34.50 25.45 15.94
N PHE A 9 -35.83 25.35 15.88
CA PHE A 9 -36.62 24.64 16.90
C PHE A 9 -36.31 23.13 16.94
N GLY A 10 -36.20 22.49 15.78
CA GLY A 10 -35.79 21.08 15.69
C GLY A 10 -34.39 20.84 16.27
N ARG A 11 -33.44 21.78 16.07
CA ARG A 11 -32.10 21.71 16.65
C ARG A 11 -32.13 21.84 18.18
N ILE A 12 -32.90 22.79 18.72
CA ILE A 12 -33.06 22.98 20.16
C ILE A 12 -33.63 21.72 20.82
N ILE A 13 -34.65 21.11 20.23
CA ILE A 13 -35.22 19.84 20.73
C ILE A 13 -34.15 18.74 20.77
N LYS A 14 -33.37 18.58 19.69
CA LYS A 14 -32.29 17.59 19.65
C LYS A 14 -31.25 17.83 20.73
N LEU A 15 -30.87 19.08 20.98
CA LEU A 15 -29.93 19.45 22.04
C LEU A 15 -30.47 19.15 23.45
N ILE A 16 -31.75 19.40 23.69
CA ILE A 16 -32.40 19.05 24.97
C ILE A 16 -32.42 17.53 25.16
N ILE A 17 -32.80 16.78 24.12
CA ILE A 17 -32.79 15.31 24.14
C ILE A 17 -31.37 14.80 24.38
N PHE A 18 -30.38 15.38 23.69
CA PHE A 18 -28.97 15.03 23.85
C PHE A 18 -28.53 15.19 25.31
N LEU A 19 -28.76 16.37 25.92
CA LEU A 19 -28.38 16.63 27.31
C LEU A 19 -29.07 15.67 28.29
N ILE A 20 -30.37 15.42 28.10
CA ILE A 20 -31.12 14.49 28.97
C ILE A 20 -30.55 13.07 28.87
N LEU A 21 -30.31 12.58 27.65
CA LEU A 21 -29.74 11.25 27.43
C LEU A 21 -28.32 11.14 27.96
N GLU A 22 -27.49 12.16 27.76
CA GLU A 22 -26.12 12.21 28.28
C GLU A 22 -26.11 12.12 29.81
N VAL A 23 -26.99 12.86 30.49
CA VAL A 23 -27.13 12.80 31.96
C VAL A 23 -27.61 11.45 32.46
N ILE A 24 -28.63 10.88 31.80
CA ILE A 24 -29.17 9.57 32.18
C ILE A 24 -28.11 8.47 32.00
N LEU A 25 -27.43 8.45 30.86
CA LEU A 25 -26.41 7.44 30.54
C LEU A 25 -25.19 7.59 31.45
N PHE A 26 -24.74 8.83 31.68
CA PHE A 26 -23.65 9.10 32.61
C PHE A 26 -23.97 8.60 34.02
N PHE A 27 -25.15 8.96 34.55
CA PHE A 27 -25.58 8.50 35.86
C PHE A 27 -25.65 6.97 35.92
N ALA A 28 -26.32 6.33 34.96
CA ALA A 28 -26.45 4.87 34.90
C ALA A 28 -25.09 4.15 34.90
N ILE A 29 -24.13 4.65 34.12
CA ILE A 29 -22.79 4.07 34.04
C ILE A 29 -22.04 4.23 35.37
N THR A 30 -22.13 5.39 36.01
CA THR A 30 -21.48 5.64 37.31
C THR A 30 -21.99 4.74 38.44
N GLN A 31 -23.22 4.20 38.33
CA GLN A 31 -23.73 3.20 39.28
C GLN A 31 -23.07 1.82 39.12
N THR A 32 -22.52 1.54 37.95
CA THR A 32 -21.91 0.23 37.62
C THR A 32 -20.38 0.27 37.63
N PHE A 33 -19.79 1.45 37.51
CA PHE A 33 -18.35 1.64 37.33
C PHE A 33 -17.69 2.05 38.65
N GLY A 34 -16.74 1.24 39.14
CA GLY A 34 -16.05 1.51 40.41
C GLY A 34 -15.15 2.76 40.36
N GLY A 35 -14.98 3.43 41.50
CA GLY A 35 -14.07 4.57 41.65
C GLY A 35 -14.71 5.96 41.44
N ILE A 36 -16.01 6.03 41.19
CA ILE A 36 -16.81 7.26 41.23
C ILE A 36 -18.08 7.05 42.07
N ILE A 37 -18.48 8.06 42.83
CA ILE A 37 -19.75 8.06 43.56
C ILE A 37 -20.54 9.29 43.12
N ILE A 38 -21.74 9.07 42.58
CA ILE A 38 -22.70 10.12 42.25
C ILE A 38 -24.03 9.77 42.93
N PRO A 39 -24.53 10.60 43.85
CA PRO A 39 -25.65 10.25 44.73
C PRO A 39 -27.00 10.20 44.02
N ASP A 40 -27.23 11.06 43.02
CA ASP A 40 -28.52 11.19 42.34
C ASP A 40 -28.40 11.84 40.95
N LEU A 41 -29.48 11.77 40.17
CA LEU A 41 -29.57 12.34 38.82
C LEU A 41 -29.40 13.86 38.77
N LYS A 42 -29.83 14.60 39.79
CA LYS A 42 -29.65 16.07 39.83
C LYS A 42 -28.17 16.40 39.99
N THR A 43 -27.46 15.62 40.79
CA THR A 43 -26.01 15.73 40.93
C THR A 43 -25.28 15.41 39.62
N ALA A 44 -25.68 14.35 38.91
CA ALA A 44 -25.15 14.05 37.57
C ALA A 44 -25.39 15.20 36.56
N PHE A 45 -26.60 15.77 36.57
CA PHE A 45 -26.94 16.94 35.75
C PHE A 45 -26.04 18.14 36.06
N ALA A 46 -25.84 18.44 37.35
CA ALA A 46 -24.98 19.55 37.78
C ALA A 46 -23.53 19.35 37.34
N ILE A 47 -22.99 18.13 37.42
CA ILE A 47 -21.64 17.79 36.96
C ILE A 47 -21.49 18.03 35.46
N ILE A 48 -22.41 17.50 34.63
CA ILE A 48 -22.33 17.64 33.16
C ILE A 48 -22.40 19.11 32.73
N ILE A 49 -23.30 19.89 33.33
CA ILE A 49 -23.41 21.32 33.05
C ILE A 49 -22.15 22.07 33.50
N ALA A 50 -21.65 21.80 34.70
CA ALA A 50 -20.44 22.43 35.21
C ALA A 50 -19.22 22.11 34.33
N LEU A 51 -19.05 20.84 33.94
CA LEU A 51 -17.97 20.41 33.06
C LEU A 51 -18.09 21.05 31.68
N SER A 52 -19.30 21.11 31.11
CA SER A 52 -19.54 21.74 29.81
C SER A 52 -19.18 23.24 29.83
N ILE A 53 -19.53 23.95 30.89
CA ILE A 53 -19.18 25.36 31.07
C ILE A 53 -17.67 25.53 31.25
N LEU A 54 -17.04 24.71 32.09
CA LEU A 54 -15.58 24.76 32.30
C LEU A 54 -14.84 24.48 31.00
N ASN A 55 -15.25 23.48 30.23
CA ASN A 55 -14.65 23.17 28.93
C ASN A 55 -14.87 24.33 27.93
N ALA A 56 -16.06 24.91 27.86
CA ALA A 56 -16.30 26.06 26.99
C ALA A 56 -15.42 27.29 27.33
N LEU A 57 -15.06 27.49 28.61
CA LEU A 57 -14.29 28.65 29.06
C LEU A 57 -12.78 28.41 29.11
N LEU A 58 -12.36 27.23 29.59
CA LEU A 58 -10.97 26.93 29.92
C LEU A 58 -10.28 26.10 28.83
N TRP A 59 -11.02 25.30 28.05
CA TRP A 59 -10.44 24.35 27.11
C TRP A 59 -9.50 24.97 26.06
N PRO A 60 -9.79 26.15 25.46
CA PRO A 60 -8.86 26.76 24.51
C PRO A 60 -7.50 27.06 25.16
N THR A 61 -7.52 27.64 26.36
CA THR A 61 -6.32 27.94 27.14
C THR A 61 -5.58 26.67 27.56
N ILE A 62 -6.32 25.67 28.07
CA ILE A 62 -5.74 24.39 28.49
C ILE A 62 -5.09 23.69 27.31
N THR A 63 -5.77 23.60 26.17
CA THR A 63 -5.24 22.99 24.95
C THR A 63 -3.98 23.69 24.49
N TYR A 64 -3.96 25.02 24.47
CA TYR A 64 -2.77 25.78 24.10
C TYR A 64 -1.58 25.48 25.02
N LEU A 65 -1.79 25.48 26.35
CA LEU A 65 -0.73 25.23 27.33
C LEU A 65 -0.27 23.77 27.40
N SER A 66 -1.17 22.83 27.10
CA SER A 66 -0.92 21.39 27.19
C SER A 66 -0.77 20.71 25.83
N LEU A 67 -0.71 21.46 24.72
CA LEU A 67 -0.76 20.93 23.36
C LEU A 67 0.28 19.81 23.15
N ARG A 68 1.52 20.05 23.57
CA ARG A 68 2.60 19.08 23.44
C ARG A 68 2.32 17.79 24.21
N PHE A 69 1.72 17.88 25.41
CA PHE A 69 1.32 16.71 26.19
C PHE A 69 0.19 15.94 25.49
N ILE A 70 -0.79 16.66 24.93
CA ILE A 70 -1.90 16.06 24.18
C ILE A 70 -1.39 15.34 22.93
N VAL A 71 -0.51 15.97 22.14
CA VAL A 71 0.09 15.37 20.93
C VAL A 71 0.91 14.13 21.28
N LEU A 72 1.78 14.19 22.30
CA LEU A 72 2.62 13.05 22.72
C LEU A 72 1.80 11.86 23.26
N THR A 73 0.59 12.11 23.74
CA THR A 73 -0.34 11.07 24.21
C THR A 73 -1.34 10.66 23.14
N LEU A 74 -1.14 11.06 21.88
CA LEU A 74 -2.05 10.81 20.75
C LEU A 74 -3.49 11.26 21.05
N GLY A 75 -3.63 12.32 21.83
CA GLY A 75 -4.91 12.85 22.24
C GLY A 75 -5.49 12.25 23.52
N PHE A 76 -5.05 11.09 23.98
CA PHE A 76 -5.59 10.49 25.22
C PHE A 76 -5.33 11.34 26.47
N GLY A 77 -4.34 12.23 26.43
CA GLY A 77 -4.09 13.23 27.47
C GLY A 77 -5.28 14.17 27.72
N THR A 78 -6.19 14.36 26.75
CA THR A 78 -7.39 15.19 26.97
C THR A 78 -8.27 14.61 28.08
N PHE A 79 -8.42 13.29 28.14
CA PHE A 79 -9.21 12.62 29.18
C PHE A 79 -8.56 12.73 30.57
N LEU A 80 -7.23 12.75 30.65
CA LEU A 80 -6.54 12.99 31.92
C LEU A 80 -6.78 14.42 32.43
N ILE A 81 -6.73 15.40 31.52
CA ILE A 81 -7.02 16.79 31.81
C ILE A 81 -8.48 16.97 32.26
N ASP A 82 -9.44 16.42 31.51
CA ASP A 82 -10.86 16.42 31.89
C ASP A 82 -11.07 15.70 33.24
N GLY A 83 -10.30 14.66 33.52
CA GLY A 83 -10.25 13.97 34.81
C GLY A 83 -9.90 14.88 35.96
N VAL A 84 -8.90 15.74 35.76
CA VAL A 84 -8.50 16.76 36.74
C VAL A 84 -9.61 17.81 36.91
N LEU A 85 -10.25 18.24 35.81
CA LEU A 85 -11.40 19.16 35.89
C LEU A 85 -12.58 18.55 36.67
N LEU A 86 -12.92 17.29 36.40
CA LEU A 86 -13.93 16.54 37.14
C LEU A 86 -13.56 16.37 38.62
N TYR A 87 -12.28 16.11 38.93
CA TYR A 87 -11.81 16.06 40.30
C TYR A 87 -12.02 17.40 41.02
N ILE A 88 -11.66 18.51 40.37
CA ILE A 88 -11.90 19.85 40.91
C ILE A 88 -13.39 20.08 41.15
N ILE A 89 -14.26 19.75 40.20
CA ILE A 89 -15.73 19.85 40.36
C ILE A 89 -16.21 19.03 41.58
N SER A 90 -15.67 17.82 41.77
CA SER A 90 -16.06 16.96 42.89
C SER A 90 -15.77 17.57 44.27
N LEU A 91 -14.77 18.46 44.38
CA LEU A 91 -14.46 19.17 45.63
C LEU A 91 -15.56 20.17 46.04
N PHE A 92 -16.37 20.63 45.08
CA PHE A 92 -17.43 21.62 45.32
C PHE A 92 -18.84 21.01 45.43
N ILE A 93 -19.01 19.73 45.09
CA ILE A 93 -20.31 19.06 45.09
C ILE A 93 -20.33 18.00 46.19
N PRO A 94 -21.08 18.22 47.28
CA PRO A 94 -21.15 17.26 48.39
C PRO A 94 -21.63 15.87 47.93
N GLY A 95 -20.96 14.83 48.43
CA GLY A 95 -21.32 13.43 48.13
C GLY A 95 -20.75 12.90 46.81
N VAL A 96 -20.01 13.71 46.05
CA VAL A 96 -19.27 13.27 44.86
C VAL A 96 -17.84 12.91 45.25
N SER A 97 -17.36 11.77 44.76
CA SER A 97 -15.93 11.42 44.86
C SER A 97 -15.48 10.70 43.60
N ILE A 98 -14.26 10.96 43.18
CA ILE A 98 -13.63 10.32 42.02
C ILE A 98 -12.17 10.02 42.37
N ASN A 99 -11.69 8.80 42.12
CA ASN A 99 -10.32 8.41 42.46
C ASN A 99 -9.74 7.34 41.51
N GLY A 100 -8.42 7.15 41.60
CA GLY A 100 -7.71 6.11 40.86
C GLY A 100 -7.93 6.20 39.34
N ILE A 101 -8.23 5.06 38.72
CA ILE A 101 -8.43 4.97 37.27
C ILE A 101 -9.71 5.66 36.78
N ALA A 102 -10.65 5.99 37.69
CA ALA A 102 -11.88 6.71 37.34
C ALA A 102 -11.59 8.12 36.81
N LEU A 103 -10.49 8.75 37.25
CA LEU A 103 -10.04 10.05 36.73
C LEU A 103 -9.81 10.02 35.22
N PHE A 104 -9.41 8.90 34.64
CA PHE A 104 -9.23 8.78 33.18
C PHE A 104 -10.45 8.16 32.50
N SER A 105 -10.94 7.05 33.06
CA SER A 105 -11.99 6.25 32.42
C SER A 105 -13.35 6.93 32.39
N ILE A 106 -13.69 7.76 33.39
CA ILE A 106 -14.98 8.48 33.40
C ILE A 106 -15.04 9.56 32.30
N PRO A 107 -14.07 10.48 32.15
CA PRO A 107 -14.02 11.39 31.01
C PRO A 107 -14.07 10.68 29.66
N LEU A 108 -13.32 9.58 29.52
CA LEU A 108 -13.35 8.77 28.31
C LEU A 108 -14.76 8.24 28.03
N LEU A 109 -15.44 7.69 29.04
CA LEU A 109 -16.81 7.20 28.91
C LEU A 109 -17.80 8.31 28.55
N ILE A 110 -17.71 9.48 29.21
CA ILE A 110 -18.52 10.65 28.86
C ILE A 110 -18.30 11.02 27.39
N GLY A 111 -17.04 11.16 26.96
CA GLY A 111 -16.70 11.49 25.58
C GLY A 111 -17.24 10.46 24.58
N LEU A 112 -17.16 9.16 24.90
CA LEU A 112 -17.67 8.08 24.03
C LEU A 112 -19.20 8.16 23.91
N ILE A 113 -19.92 8.33 25.02
CA ILE A 113 -21.38 8.49 25.04
C ILE A 113 -21.79 9.72 24.24
N SER A 114 -21.14 10.86 24.51
CA SER A 114 -21.38 12.14 23.86
C SER A 114 -21.20 12.02 22.34
N SER A 115 -20.13 11.36 21.91
CA SER A 115 -19.85 11.09 20.49
C SER A 115 -20.90 10.18 19.85
N MET A 116 -21.30 9.10 20.53
CA MET A 116 -22.34 8.20 20.02
C MET A 116 -23.70 8.89 19.89
N LEU A 117 -24.10 9.67 20.90
CA LEU A 117 -25.36 10.44 20.88
C LEU A 117 -25.35 11.49 19.75
N SER A 118 -24.21 12.16 19.54
CA SER A 118 -24.03 13.14 18.47
C SER A 118 -24.26 12.52 17.09
N ILE A 119 -23.69 11.34 16.85
CA ILE A 119 -23.88 10.58 15.61
C ILE A 119 -25.35 10.13 15.44
N ILE A 120 -25.95 9.56 16.48
CA ILE A 120 -27.33 9.02 16.43
C ILE A 120 -28.36 10.13 16.19
N LEU A 121 -28.22 11.26 16.89
CA LEU A 121 -29.15 12.38 16.78
C LEU A 121 -28.87 13.26 15.54
N ASN A 122 -27.83 12.92 14.77
CA ASN A 122 -27.35 13.68 13.62
C ASN A 122 -27.17 15.17 14.00
N ILE A 123 -26.38 15.37 15.04
CA ILE A 123 -26.02 16.67 15.60
C ILE A 123 -24.59 16.97 15.13
N ASP A 124 -24.42 17.70 14.02
CA ASP A 124 -23.12 18.16 13.52
C ASP A 124 -22.52 19.31 14.38
N ASP A 125 -22.77 19.31 15.70
CA ASP A 125 -22.42 20.44 16.56
C ASP A 125 -20.92 20.56 16.77
N ASP A 126 -20.13 19.48 16.65
CA ASP A 126 -18.68 19.53 16.73
C ASP A 126 -18.15 20.60 15.75
N TYR A 127 -18.47 20.50 14.46
CA TYR A 127 -18.12 21.46 13.39
C TYR A 127 -18.70 22.86 13.56
N THR A 128 -19.82 22.99 14.27
CA THR A 128 -20.42 24.31 14.56
C THR A 128 -19.76 24.99 15.76
N TYR A 129 -19.39 24.23 16.78
CA TYR A 129 -18.61 24.69 17.93
C TYR A 129 -17.21 25.14 17.50
N TYR A 130 -16.51 24.33 16.68
CA TYR A 130 -15.22 24.73 16.11
C TYR A 130 -15.33 26.03 15.33
N ARG A 131 -16.37 26.15 14.48
CA ARG A 131 -16.58 27.38 13.70
C ARG A 131 -16.64 28.59 14.61
N TYR A 132 -17.45 28.57 15.68
CA TYR A 132 -17.63 29.75 16.53
C TYR A 132 -16.38 30.12 17.33
N ILE A 133 -15.67 29.14 17.89
CA ILE A 133 -14.49 29.41 18.72
C ILE A 133 -13.27 29.74 17.87
N LEU A 134 -12.95 28.92 16.85
CA LEU A 134 -11.82 29.17 15.97
C LEU A 134 -12.00 30.47 15.17
N GLU A 135 -13.18 30.74 14.63
CA GLU A 135 -13.41 31.98 13.88
C GLU A 135 -13.15 33.21 14.76
N LYS A 136 -13.60 33.20 16.02
CA LYS A 136 -13.41 34.32 16.95
C LYS A 136 -11.95 34.49 17.38
N GLU A 137 -11.26 33.40 17.69
CA GLU A 137 -9.85 33.43 18.08
C GLU A 137 -8.96 33.82 16.90
N MET A 138 -9.19 33.23 15.72
CA MET A 138 -8.37 33.48 14.53
C MET A 138 -8.54 34.90 13.98
N LYS A 139 -9.76 35.46 14.03
CA LYS A 139 -10.00 36.87 13.70
C LYS A 139 -9.21 37.83 14.59
N VAL A 140 -8.90 37.44 15.83
CA VAL A 140 -8.14 38.27 16.77
C VAL A 140 -6.63 38.10 16.58
N ILE A 141 -6.17 36.87 16.34
CA ILE A 141 -4.75 36.51 16.23
C ILE A 141 -4.16 36.91 14.87
N HIS A 142 -4.85 36.65 13.75
CA HIS A 142 -4.32 36.82 12.39
C HIS A 142 -4.89 38.06 11.69
N ARG A 143 -4.38 39.25 12.07
CA ARG A 143 -4.85 40.54 11.51
C ARG A 143 -4.36 40.84 10.09
N ASN A 144 -3.22 40.27 9.69
CA ASN A 144 -2.58 40.53 8.39
C ASN A 144 -2.75 39.35 7.44
N ILE A 145 -3.98 39.16 6.96
CA ILE A 145 -4.30 38.13 5.97
C ILE A 145 -3.75 38.55 4.60
N PRO A 146 -3.02 37.68 3.88
CA PRO A 146 -2.55 37.99 2.54
C PRO A 146 -3.71 38.36 1.60
N LYS A 147 -3.55 39.43 0.82
CA LYS A 147 -4.57 39.90 -0.15
C LYS A 147 -4.79 38.96 -1.34
N LYS A 148 -3.83 38.07 -1.61
CA LYS A 148 -3.92 37.13 -2.73
C LYS A 148 -4.87 35.97 -2.41
N GLU A 149 -5.59 35.53 -3.43
CA GLU A 149 -6.40 34.31 -3.37
C GLU A 149 -5.56 33.12 -2.86
N GLY A 150 -6.16 32.33 -1.99
CA GLY A 150 -5.60 31.06 -1.53
C GLY A 150 -6.08 29.91 -2.40
N PHE A 151 -5.33 28.81 -2.41
CA PHE A 151 -5.68 27.57 -3.12
C PHE A 151 -5.67 26.40 -2.15
N LEU A 152 -6.69 25.55 -2.21
CA LEU A 152 -6.81 24.36 -1.40
C LEU A 152 -6.98 23.14 -2.32
N PHE A 153 -5.95 22.30 -2.36
CA PHE A 153 -5.92 21.06 -3.11
C PHE A 153 -6.28 19.89 -2.19
N LEU A 154 -7.31 19.14 -2.57
CA LEU A 154 -7.85 17.99 -1.85
C LEU A 154 -7.71 16.75 -2.75
N GLU A 155 -6.70 15.93 -2.48
CA GLU A 155 -6.47 14.69 -3.21
C GLU A 155 -7.29 13.54 -2.60
N ILE A 156 -8.01 12.80 -3.44
CA ILE A 156 -8.56 11.48 -3.11
C ILE A 156 -7.64 10.46 -3.75
N ASP A 157 -6.90 9.75 -2.92
CA ASP A 157 -5.91 8.75 -3.34
C ASP A 157 -6.61 7.61 -4.10
N GLY A 158 -6.06 7.19 -5.24
CA GLY A 158 -6.51 6.01 -6.00
C GLY A 158 -7.84 6.10 -6.76
N LEU A 159 -8.52 7.24 -6.80
CA LEU A 159 -9.86 7.39 -7.41
C LEU A 159 -9.81 7.76 -8.90
N SER A 160 -10.22 6.84 -9.77
CA SER A 160 -10.26 7.10 -11.21
C SER A 160 -11.41 8.03 -11.66
N TYR A 161 -11.23 8.66 -12.82
CA TYR A 161 -12.23 9.51 -13.49
C TYR A 161 -13.54 8.77 -13.78
N ARG A 162 -13.47 7.48 -14.12
CA ARG A 162 -14.68 6.66 -14.33
C ARG A 162 -15.46 6.49 -13.02
N ILE A 163 -14.77 6.13 -11.94
CA ILE A 163 -15.44 5.82 -10.67
C ILE A 163 -16.00 7.08 -10.00
N ILE A 164 -15.32 8.23 -10.08
CA ILE A 164 -15.91 9.47 -9.57
C ILE A 164 -17.17 9.88 -10.33
N LYS A 165 -17.24 9.67 -11.66
CA LYS A 165 -18.47 9.92 -12.42
C LYS A 165 -19.62 9.05 -11.91
N GLU A 166 -19.36 7.77 -11.71
CA GLU A 166 -20.34 6.84 -11.16
C GLU A 166 -20.77 7.24 -9.75
N ALA A 167 -19.84 7.63 -8.87
CA ALA A 167 -20.15 8.12 -7.53
C ALA A 167 -21.01 9.39 -7.54
N LEU A 168 -20.78 10.30 -8.50
CA LEU A 168 -21.59 11.51 -8.69
C LEU A 168 -23.00 11.15 -9.15
N ASP A 169 -23.13 10.24 -10.13
CA ASP A 169 -24.41 9.81 -10.70
C ASP A 169 -25.27 9.03 -9.69
N ASN A 170 -24.63 8.20 -8.85
CA ASN A 170 -25.28 7.45 -7.77
C ASN A 170 -25.67 8.33 -6.57
N GLY A 171 -25.22 9.58 -6.52
CA GLY A 171 -25.47 10.50 -5.41
C GLY A 171 -24.62 10.22 -4.17
N ASP A 172 -23.49 9.52 -4.33
CA ASP A 172 -22.54 9.24 -3.25
C ASP A 172 -21.72 10.47 -2.87
N MET A 173 -21.53 11.40 -3.81
CA MET A 173 -20.77 12.65 -3.60
C MET A 173 -21.61 13.91 -3.89
N PRO A 174 -22.67 14.17 -3.10
CA PRO A 174 -23.62 15.25 -3.37
C PRO A 174 -23.01 16.65 -3.29
N THR A 175 -21.94 16.86 -2.52
CA THR A 175 -21.26 18.17 -2.42
C THR A 175 -20.52 18.48 -3.71
N LEU A 176 -19.68 17.55 -4.17
CA LEU A 176 -18.98 17.71 -5.46
C LEU A 176 -19.96 17.85 -6.62
N LYS A 177 -21.03 17.03 -6.63
CA LYS A 177 -22.10 17.14 -7.63
C LYS A 177 -22.74 18.52 -7.63
N SER A 178 -23.01 19.09 -6.45
CA SER A 178 -23.57 20.45 -6.34
C SER A 178 -22.66 21.52 -6.95
N TRP A 179 -21.33 21.38 -6.84
CA TRP A 179 -20.38 22.31 -7.44
C TRP A 179 -20.40 22.28 -8.97
N ILE A 180 -20.51 21.09 -9.54
CA ILE A 180 -20.65 20.89 -10.99
C ILE A 180 -21.99 21.43 -11.48
N ASP A 181 -23.09 21.02 -10.83
CA ASP A 181 -24.45 21.40 -11.24
C ASP A 181 -24.69 22.93 -11.15
N LYS A 182 -24.00 23.63 -10.24
CA LYS A 182 -24.02 25.11 -10.14
C LYS A 182 -23.11 25.82 -11.14
N GLY A 183 -22.27 25.07 -11.87
CA GLY A 183 -21.28 25.63 -12.80
C GLY A 183 -20.07 26.28 -12.15
N SER A 184 -19.82 26.04 -10.85
CA SER A 184 -18.63 26.59 -10.17
C SER A 184 -17.38 25.77 -10.46
N HIS A 185 -17.53 24.47 -10.72
CA HIS A 185 -16.42 23.56 -11.01
C HIS A 185 -16.69 22.74 -12.27
N ARG A 186 -15.62 22.22 -12.87
CA ARG A 186 -15.65 21.28 -13.99
C ARG A 186 -14.75 20.09 -13.71
N LEU A 187 -15.15 18.93 -14.20
CA LEU A 187 -14.40 17.68 -14.07
C LEU A 187 -13.59 17.42 -15.35
N ILE A 188 -12.27 17.31 -15.24
CA ILE A 188 -11.37 16.94 -16.33
C ILE A 188 -10.64 15.64 -15.97
N SER A 189 -10.25 14.87 -16.99
CA SER A 189 -9.40 13.68 -16.84
C SER A 189 -7.97 14.01 -17.26
N TRP A 190 -7.01 13.31 -16.68
CA TRP A 190 -5.61 13.31 -17.12
C TRP A 190 -5.08 11.88 -17.11
N GLU A 191 -3.99 11.63 -17.83
CA GLU A 191 -3.39 10.30 -17.94
C GLU A 191 -2.06 10.21 -17.19
N THR A 192 -1.86 9.17 -16.37
CA THR A 192 -0.66 8.99 -15.54
C THR A 192 0.58 8.61 -16.36
N ASP A 193 1.76 8.90 -15.79
CA ASP A 193 3.01 8.26 -16.19
C ASP A 193 3.02 6.75 -15.79
N LEU A 194 4.08 6.04 -16.15
CA LEU A 194 4.47 4.77 -15.52
C LEU A 194 5.57 5.05 -14.46
N SER A 195 5.42 4.67 -13.19
CA SER A 195 4.27 3.96 -12.60
C SER A 195 3.10 4.87 -12.22
N SER A 196 1.87 4.32 -12.25
CA SER A 196 0.64 4.98 -11.80
C SER A 196 0.42 4.78 -10.30
N GLN A 197 1.19 5.49 -9.46
CA GLN A 197 1.23 5.29 -8.01
C GLN A 197 1.46 6.59 -7.25
N THR A 198 1.03 6.64 -6.00
CA THR A 198 1.11 7.83 -5.14
C THR A 198 2.48 8.48 -5.12
N SER A 199 3.56 7.70 -5.04
CA SER A 199 4.91 8.27 -5.00
C SER A 199 5.33 8.93 -6.31
N SER A 200 5.15 8.26 -7.45
CA SER A 200 5.43 8.84 -8.76
C SER A 200 4.51 10.04 -9.06
N SER A 201 3.22 9.92 -8.76
CA SER A 201 2.23 10.95 -9.04
C SER A 201 2.41 12.18 -8.13
N GLN A 202 2.50 12.03 -6.80
CA GLN A 202 2.72 13.17 -5.91
C GLN A 202 4.07 13.84 -6.15
N ALA A 203 5.13 13.09 -6.48
CA ALA A 203 6.42 13.69 -6.87
C ALA A 203 6.26 14.63 -8.07
N GLY A 204 5.53 14.18 -9.10
CA GLY A 204 5.26 14.97 -10.30
C GLY A 204 4.34 16.16 -10.02
N ILE A 205 3.25 15.96 -9.26
CA ILE A 205 2.25 16.99 -8.95
C ILE A 205 2.79 18.06 -8.00
N LEU A 206 3.55 17.67 -6.97
CA LEU A 206 4.02 18.58 -5.92
C LEU A 206 5.39 19.20 -6.23
N HIS A 207 6.30 18.48 -6.88
CA HIS A 207 7.65 18.97 -7.15
C HIS A 207 7.91 19.24 -8.64
N GLY A 208 7.00 18.87 -9.54
CA GLY A 208 7.21 18.99 -10.98
C GLY A 208 8.32 18.06 -11.50
N ASN A 209 8.62 16.99 -10.76
CA ASN A 209 9.70 16.06 -11.07
C ASN A 209 9.40 14.70 -10.42
N ASN A 210 9.14 13.68 -11.25
CA ASN A 210 9.01 12.28 -10.83
C ASN A 210 10.00 11.37 -11.55
N ASN A 211 11.18 11.90 -11.88
CA ASN A 211 12.23 11.16 -12.55
C ASN A 211 12.82 10.07 -11.64
N ASN A 212 13.12 8.90 -12.23
CA ASN A 212 13.81 7.79 -11.57
C ASN A 212 13.05 7.18 -10.36
N ILE A 213 11.72 7.27 -10.38
CA ILE A 213 10.82 6.52 -9.48
C ILE A 213 10.08 5.48 -10.35
N PRO A 214 10.64 4.27 -10.54
CA PRO A 214 10.07 3.29 -11.47
C PRO A 214 8.84 2.55 -10.93
N ALA A 215 8.69 2.46 -9.60
CA ALA A 215 7.63 1.74 -8.90
C ALA A 215 7.57 2.16 -7.42
N PHE A 216 6.67 1.55 -6.65
CA PHE A 216 6.51 1.84 -5.22
C PHE A 216 7.74 1.40 -4.43
N ARG A 217 8.35 0.29 -4.86
CA ARG A 217 9.66 -0.20 -4.40
C ARG A 217 10.54 -0.57 -5.58
N TRP A 218 11.84 -0.36 -5.44
CA TRP A 218 12.83 -0.72 -6.45
C TRP A 218 14.17 -1.06 -5.82
N VAL A 219 15.07 -1.62 -6.60
CA VAL A 219 16.45 -1.93 -6.20
C VAL A 219 17.40 -0.91 -6.80
N GLU A 220 18.28 -0.34 -5.99
CA GLU A 220 19.40 0.50 -6.43
C GLU A 220 20.67 -0.35 -6.51
N LYS A 221 20.94 -0.94 -7.68
CA LYS A 221 22.10 -1.83 -7.91
C LYS A 221 23.45 -1.14 -7.66
N ASP A 222 23.53 0.15 -7.97
CA ASP A 222 24.70 1.01 -7.73
C ASP A 222 24.91 1.35 -6.24
N HIS A 223 23.98 0.96 -5.37
CA HIS A 223 24.01 1.16 -3.91
C HIS A 223 23.88 -0.17 -3.17
N GLU A 224 24.73 -1.14 -3.50
CA GLU A 224 24.79 -2.47 -2.85
C GLU A 224 23.43 -3.20 -2.89
N ASN A 225 22.70 -3.08 -4.01
CA ASN A 225 21.38 -3.69 -4.19
C ASN A 225 20.36 -3.29 -3.11
N ARG A 226 20.47 -2.09 -2.55
CA ARG A 226 19.54 -1.61 -1.54
C ARG A 226 18.13 -1.49 -2.13
N ILE A 227 17.16 -2.06 -1.41
CA ILE A 227 15.74 -1.87 -1.71
C ILE A 227 15.29 -0.52 -1.16
N ILE A 228 14.75 0.33 -2.02
CA ILE A 228 14.14 1.60 -1.65
C ILE A 228 12.62 1.44 -1.66
N SER A 229 11.97 1.90 -0.59
CA SER A 229 10.51 1.91 -0.48
C SER A 229 9.97 3.33 -0.37
N SER A 230 8.94 3.65 -1.16
CA SER A 230 8.31 4.97 -1.14
C SER A 230 7.78 5.36 0.24
N ASN A 231 7.33 4.38 1.04
CA ASN A 231 6.89 4.55 2.42
C ASN A 231 7.96 4.15 3.47
N GLY A 232 9.25 4.10 3.10
CA GLY A 232 10.31 3.94 4.08
C GLY A 232 10.60 5.26 4.80
N ARG A 233 10.73 5.25 6.14
CA ARG A 233 10.95 6.48 6.93
C ARG A 233 12.19 7.27 6.50
N THR A 234 13.30 6.57 6.19
CA THR A 234 14.51 7.19 5.66
C THR A 234 14.47 7.37 4.15
N ASP A 235 13.75 6.49 3.46
CA ASP A 235 13.72 6.39 2.01
C ASP A 235 12.87 7.51 1.40
N SER A 236 11.67 7.76 1.93
CA SER A 236 10.80 8.87 1.51
C SER A 236 11.49 10.23 1.60
N LYS A 237 12.26 10.47 2.68
CA LYS A 237 13.09 11.67 2.84
C LYS A 237 14.21 11.75 1.81
N LEU A 238 14.84 10.63 1.48
CA LEU A 238 15.86 10.54 0.44
C LEU A 238 15.27 10.79 -0.95
N ILE A 239 14.09 10.24 -1.24
CA ILE A 239 13.35 10.44 -2.49
C ILE A 239 12.99 11.92 -2.64
N GLU A 240 12.39 12.54 -1.62
CA GLU A 240 12.04 13.97 -1.67
C GLU A 240 13.27 14.84 -1.95
N LYS A 241 14.40 14.53 -1.30
CA LYS A 241 15.66 15.25 -1.53
C LYS A 241 16.15 15.15 -2.98
N ARG A 242 15.88 14.04 -3.68
CA ARG A 242 16.28 13.83 -5.08
C ARG A 242 15.36 14.55 -6.07
N ILE A 243 14.06 14.64 -5.77
CA ILE A 243 13.07 15.26 -6.66
C ILE A 243 12.92 16.78 -6.44
N SER A 244 13.17 17.27 -5.23
CA SER A 244 12.99 18.68 -4.88
C SER A 244 14.05 19.59 -5.51
N ASN A 245 13.58 20.75 -5.99
CA ASN A 245 14.41 21.86 -6.43
C ASN A 245 14.21 23.12 -5.56
N GLY A 246 13.50 22.99 -4.43
CA GLY A 246 13.09 24.10 -3.54
C GLY A 246 12.01 25.03 -4.11
N LYS A 247 11.41 24.67 -5.25
CA LYS A 247 10.36 25.44 -5.96
C LYS A 247 9.11 24.59 -6.21
N GLY A 248 8.85 23.59 -5.37
CA GLY A 248 7.62 22.81 -5.38
C GLY A 248 6.36 23.67 -5.22
N LEU A 249 5.20 23.06 -5.44
CA LEU A 249 3.88 23.69 -5.45
C LEU A 249 3.58 24.47 -4.17
N LEU A 250 4.17 24.05 -3.05
CA LEU A 250 3.94 24.60 -1.71
C LEU A 250 5.12 25.47 -1.19
N SER A 251 6.14 25.69 -2.02
CA SER A 251 7.33 26.49 -1.67
C SER A 251 7.02 27.95 -1.28
N LEU A 252 5.97 28.54 -1.84
CA LEU A 252 5.60 29.94 -1.62
C LEU A 252 4.61 30.12 -0.47
N ASN A 253 5.07 29.81 0.76
CA ASN A 253 4.25 29.85 1.98
C ASN A 253 2.99 28.97 1.85
N GLY A 254 3.22 27.71 1.48
CA GLY A 254 2.18 26.68 1.47
C GLY A 254 2.26 25.75 2.68
N ALA A 255 1.26 24.88 2.79
CA ALA A 255 1.13 23.89 3.85
C ALA A 255 0.85 22.49 3.27
N SER A 256 1.55 21.49 3.80
CA SER A 256 1.38 20.07 3.45
C SER A 256 0.68 19.34 4.59
N ARG A 257 -0.40 18.61 4.29
CA ARG A 257 -1.19 17.85 5.29
C ARG A 257 -1.39 16.41 4.83
N SER A 258 -0.90 15.44 5.58
CA SER A 258 -1.15 14.01 5.31
C SER A 258 -0.66 13.54 3.94
N ASN A 259 0.36 14.17 3.36
CA ASN A 259 0.90 13.81 2.04
C ASN A 259 2.11 12.89 2.16
N LEU A 260 2.52 12.24 1.07
CA LEU A 260 3.79 11.52 1.03
C LEU A 260 4.98 12.48 1.01
N PHE A 261 4.90 13.51 0.14
CA PHE A 261 5.94 14.54 -0.02
C PHE A 261 5.44 15.94 0.40
N SER A 262 6.38 16.80 0.79
CA SER A 262 6.05 18.12 1.34
C SER A 262 5.71 19.18 0.29
N GLY A 263 6.02 18.96 -0.99
CA GLY A 263 5.90 20.00 -2.02
C GLY A 263 6.74 21.25 -1.74
N ASP A 264 7.80 21.11 -0.95
CA ASP A 264 8.66 22.17 -0.40
C ASP A 264 7.96 23.10 0.61
N ALA A 265 6.88 22.64 1.24
CA ALA A 265 6.23 23.36 2.33
C ALA A 265 7.13 23.42 3.58
N LYS A 266 7.22 24.60 4.19
CA LYS A 266 7.83 24.75 5.52
C LYS A 266 6.92 24.19 6.60
N ASP A 267 5.63 24.50 6.52
CA ASP A 267 4.62 23.93 7.41
C ASP A 267 4.12 22.60 6.82
N HIS A 268 4.44 21.52 7.50
CA HIS A 268 4.05 20.18 7.13
C HIS A 268 3.55 19.45 8.38
N LEU A 269 2.44 18.75 8.23
CA LEU A 269 1.82 17.98 9.29
C LEU A 269 1.38 16.63 8.71
N LEU A 270 1.67 15.53 9.43
CA LEU A 270 1.41 14.16 8.96
C LEU A 270 2.01 13.87 7.57
N THR A 271 3.04 14.62 7.14
CA THR A 271 3.71 14.42 5.86
C THR A 271 4.83 13.39 6.02
N PHE A 272 4.77 12.31 5.24
CA PHE A 272 5.56 11.10 5.48
C PHE A 272 7.07 11.33 5.36
N SER A 273 7.52 11.97 4.28
CA SER A 273 8.93 12.33 4.04
C SER A 273 9.56 13.26 5.09
N ARG A 274 8.71 13.91 5.90
CA ARG A 274 9.08 14.85 6.97
C ARG A 274 8.71 14.35 8.36
N PHE A 275 8.24 13.11 8.51
CA PHE A 275 7.76 12.58 9.78
C PHE A 275 8.84 12.57 10.88
N SER A 276 10.12 12.52 10.52
CA SER A 276 11.24 12.60 11.45
C SER A 276 11.52 14.00 12.02
N ASP A 277 10.94 15.04 11.43
CA ASP A 277 11.30 16.42 11.75
C ASP A 277 10.59 16.82 13.07
N SER A 278 11.38 17.15 14.09
CA SER A 278 10.86 17.47 15.44
C SER A 278 9.95 18.70 15.47
N GLU A 279 10.00 19.51 14.41
CA GLU A 279 9.14 20.67 14.16
C GLU A 279 7.67 20.27 13.97
N SER A 280 7.39 19.07 13.43
CA SER A 280 6.02 18.57 13.21
C SER A 280 5.23 18.42 14.51
N ILE A 281 5.85 17.96 15.59
CA ILE A 281 5.21 17.85 16.93
C ILE A 281 4.87 19.22 17.52
N ASN A 282 5.63 20.26 17.15
CA ASN A 282 5.43 21.62 17.63
C ASN A 282 4.57 22.48 16.69
N SER A 283 3.99 21.90 15.63
CA SER A 283 3.12 22.63 14.71
C SER A 283 1.88 23.15 15.45
N ASN A 284 1.59 24.45 15.30
CA ASN A 284 0.37 25.05 15.82
C ASN A 284 -0.88 24.43 15.20
N SER A 285 -0.76 23.76 14.06
CA SER A 285 -1.89 23.11 13.39
C SER A 285 -2.49 21.95 14.20
N TRP A 286 -1.74 21.36 15.15
CA TRP A 286 -2.28 20.40 16.12
C TRP A 286 -3.33 21.01 17.05
N PHE A 287 -3.22 22.31 17.35
CA PHE A 287 -4.19 23.01 18.20
C PHE A 287 -5.60 22.86 17.63
N TYR A 288 -5.73 22.92 16.30
CA TYR A 288 -7.02 22.80 15.62
C TYR A 288 -7.68 21.44 15.84
N LEU A 289 -6.89 20.37 15.75
CA LEU A 289 -7.37 19.01 15.99
C LEU A 289 -7.83 18.79 17.44
N TYR A 290 -7.10 19.34 18.41
CA TYR A 290 -7.36 19.12 19.84
C TYR A 290 -8.18 20.22 20.51
N SER A 291 -8.71 21.15 19.72
CA SER A 291 -9.50 22.29 20.21
C SER A 291 -10.87 21.89 20.80
N THR A 292 -11.27 20.62 20.73
CA THR A 292 -12.32 20.07 21.61
C THR A 292 -11.83 18.89 22.42
N PRO A 293 -12.37 18.70 23.64
CA PRO A 293 -12.01 17.60 24.51
C PRO A 293 -12.44 16.23 23.96
N TYR A 294 -13.47 16.18 23.10
CA TYR A 294 -14.12 14.94 22.69
C TYR A 294 -13.79 14.47 21.27
N VAL A 295 -12.90 15.16 20.52
CA VAL A 295 -12.42 14.69 19.19
C VAL A 295 -11.95 13.25 19.24
N ILE A 296 -11.17 12.93 20.27
CA ILE A 296 -10.52 11.63 20.36
C ILE A 296 -11.54 10.55 20.67
N ALA A 297 -12.53 10.84 21.50
CA ALA A 297 -13.63 9.92 21.72
C ALA A 297 -14.43 9.69 20.42
N ARG A 298 -14.70 10.75 19.64
CA ARG A 298 -15.37 10.65 18.35
C ARG A 298 -14.58 9.80 17.36
N ILE A 299 -13.28 10.07 17.20
CA ILE A 299 -12.40 9.30 16.33
C ILE A 299 -12.39 7.83 16.78
N LEU A 300 -12.34 7.54 18.07
CA LEU A 300 -12.40 6.16 18.59
C LEU A 300 -13.73 5.46 18.28
N VAL A 301 -14.87 6.14 18.44
CA VAL A 301 -16.18 5.58 18.07
C VAL A 301 -16.25 5.29 16.58
N LEU A 302 -15.81 6.23 15.74
CA LEU A 302 -15.80 6.05 14.29
C LEU A 302 -14.80 4.96 13.85
N PHE A 303 -13.66 4.85 14.52
CA PHE A 303 -12.65 3.83 14.27
C PHE A 303 -13.20 2.42 14.55
N ILE A 304 -13.82 2.23 15.72
CA ILE A 304 -14.48 0.97 16.08
C ILE A 304 -15.63 0.67 15.11
N PHE A 305 -16.41 1.69 14.73
CA PHE A 305 -17.49 1.53 13.75
C PHE A 305 -16.95 1.07 12.39
N ASP A 306 -15.84 1.63 11.90
CA ASP A 306 -15.23 1.22 10.64
C ASP A 306 -14.72 -0.22 10.70
N MET A 307 -14.11 -0.64 11.82
CA MET A 307 -13.73 -2.03 12.04
C MET A 307 -14.94 -2.98 12.02
N ILE A 308 -16.07 -2.57 12.59
CA ILE A 308 -17.32 -3.35 12.52
C ILE A 308 -17.82 -3.40 11.07
N MET A 309 -17.72 -2.30 10.32
CA MET A 309 -18.11 -2.25 8.90
C MET A 309 -17.28 -3.20 8.05
N GLU A 310 -15.96 -3.30 8.25
CA GLU A 310 -15.12 -4.31 7.61
C GLU A 310 -15.58 -5.74 7.93
N LEU A 311 -15.92 -6.04 9.18
CA LEU A 311 -16.44 -7.36 9.57
C LEU A 311 -17.77 -7.67 8.85
N LEU A 312 -18.68 -6.71 8.81
CA LEU A 312 -19.96 -6.83 8.11
C LEU A 312 -19.77 -6.97 6.59
N SER A 313 -18.76 -6.32 6.03
CA SER A 313 -18.42 -6.40 4.61
C SER A 313 -17.98 -7.81 4.22
N ARG A 314 -17.14 -8.47 5.03
CA ARG A 314 -16.76 -9.87 4.81
C ARG A 314 -17.96 -10.80 4.80
N VAL A 315 -18.88 -10.59 5.75
CA VAL A 315 -20.13 -11.35 5.84
C VAL A 315 -20.99 -11.09 4.59
N ARG A 316 -21.12 -9.83 4.16
CA ARG A 316 -21.85 -9.44 2.95
C ARG A 316 -21.26 -10.08 1.69
N HIS A 317 -19.93 -10.07 1.54
CA HIS A 317 -19.21 -10.68 0.41
C HIS A 317 -19.45 -12.18 0.33
N LEU A 318 -19.48 -12.87 1.48
CA LEU A 318 -19.84 -14.28 1.57
C LEU A 318 -21.28 -14.54 1.13
N PHE A 319 -22.25 -13.78 1.65
CA PHE A 319 -23.67 -13.98 1.34
C PHE A 319 -24.04 -13.61 -0.10
N LYS A 320 -23.43 -12.55 -0.66
CA LYS A 320 -23.69 -12.09 -2.03
C LYS A 320 -22.82 -12.79 -3.08
N ASN A 321 -21.91 -13.67 -2.65
CA ASN A 321 -20.92 -14.33 -3.51
C ASN A 321 -20.16 -13.34 -4.41
N ILE A 322 -19.68 -12.24 -3.83
CA ILE A 322 -18.89 -11.24 -4.55
C ILE A 322 -17.50 -11.85 -4.85
N GLN A 323 -17.12 -11.84 -6.12
CA GLN A 323 -15.81 -12.28 -6.61
C GLN A 323 -15.24 -11.19 -7.54
N PRO A 324 -13.92 -11.03 -7.62
CA PRO A 324 -12.90 -11.72 -6.80
C PRO A 324 -12.88 -11.22 -5.35
N ARG A 325 -12.35 -12.04 -4.42
CA ARG A 325 -12.27 -11.71 -2.99
C ARG A 325 -10.99 -12.25 -2.36
N LEU A 326 -10.38 -11.47 -1.47
CA LEU A 326 -9.23 -11.94 -0.69
C LEU A 326 -9.66 -12.96 0.35
N LYS A 327 -8.94 -14.09 0.45
CA LYS A 327 -9.26 -15.18 1.39
C LYS A 327 -9.02 -14.77 2.85
N TRP A 328 -7.99 -13.96 3.10
CA TRP A 328 -7.62 -13.51 4.44
C TRP A 328 -7.13 -12.06 4.42
N ARG A 329 -7.71 -11.22 5.27
CA ARG A 329 -7.31 -9.83 5.50
C ARG A 329 -7.05 -9.71 7.00
N GLY A 330 -5.79 -9.74 7.42
CA GLY A 330 -5.40 -9.94 8.83
C GLY A 330 -5.86 -8.85 9.79
N LEU A 331 -5.57 -9.00 11.09
CA LEU A 331 -5.92 -7.98 12.11
C LEU A 331 -5.23 -6.63 11.87
N LYS A 332 -4.02 -6.65 11.28
CA LYS A 332 -3.28 -5.44 10.91
C LYS A 332 -4.08 -4.56 9.95
N TYR A 333 -4.68 -5.16 8.92
CA TYR A 333 -5.53 -4.45 7.97
C TYR A 333 -6.75 -3.78 8.63
N PHE A 334 -7.42 -4.41 9.62
CA PHE A 334 -8.53 -3.75 10.33
C PHE A 334 -8.09 -2.41 10.95
N VAL A 335 -6.93 -2.42 11.59
CA VAL A 335 -6.37 -1.24 12.27
C VAL A 335 -5.87 -0.22 11.24
N ALA A 336 -5.19 -0.68 10.18
CA ALA A 336 -4.70 0.18 9.11
C ALA A 336 -5.84 0.87 8.37
N ARG A 337 -6.85 0.12 7.90
CA ARG A 337 -8.07 0.62 7.27
C ARG A 337 -8.74 1.68 8.12
N ALA A 338 -9.01 1.40 9.39
CA ALA A 338 -9.67 2.36 10.27
C ALA A 338 -8.75 3.58 10.57
N GLY A 339 -7.44 3.38 10.64
CA GLY A 339 -6.43 4.44 10.76
C GLY A 339 -6.47 5.41 9.59
N THR A 340 -6.40 4.90 8.35
CA THR A 340 -6.41 5.73 7.14
C THR A 340 -7.79 6.30 6.83
N ASN A 341 -8.84 5.49 6.89
CA ASN A 341 -10.19 5.89 6.52
C ASN A 341 -10.88 6.79 7.56
N VAL A 342 -10.51 6.68 8.85
CA VAL A 342 -11.11 7.48 9.93
C VAL A 342 -10.11 8.45 10.55
N VAL A 343 -9.03 7.96 11.17
CA VAL A 343 -8.14 8.82 11.98
C VAL A 343 -7.50 9.89 11.11
N LEU A 344 -6.86 9.51 10.01
CA LEU A 344 -6.23 10.46 9.09
C LEU A 344 -7.28 11.37 8.44
N ARG A 345 -8.42 10.84 7.97
CA ARG A 345 -9.49 11.66 7.39
C ARG A 345 -9.97 12.77 8.33
N GLU A 346 -10.27 12.44 9.59
CA GLU A 346 -10.74 13.42 10.57
C GLU A 346 -9.60 14.41 10.92
N ALA A 347 -8.38 13.91 11.15
CA ALA A 347 -7.22 14.76 11.46
C ALA A 347 -6.91 15.76 10.34
N THR A 348 -6.85 15.30 9.09
CA THR A 348 -6.69 16.14 7.90
C THR A 348 -7.79 17.20 7.82
N THR A 349 -9.05 16.82 8.03
CA THR A 349 -10.15 17.77 7.89
C THR A 349 -10.12 18.87 8.97
N PHE A 350 -9.86 18.51 10.24
CA PHE A 350 -9.78 19.51 11.31
C PHE A 350 -8.61 20.46 11.13
N THR A 351 -7.46 19.96 10.69
CA THR A 351 -6.27 20.79 10.43
C THR A 351 -6.52 21.75 9.27
N LEU A 352 -7.14 21.29 8.18
CA LEU A 352 -7.53 22.13 7.04
C LEU A 352 -8.54 23.22 7.42
N ILE A 353 -9.55 22.91 8.24
CA ILE A 353 -10.51 23.91 8.73
C ILE A 353 -9.78 25.01 9.52
N GLY A 354 -8.82 24.62 10.36
CA GLY A 354 -7.96 25.56 11.08
C GLY A 354 -7.12 26.43 10.15
N ASP A 355 -6.44 25.82 9.17
CA ASP A 355 -5.63 26.54 8.17
C ASP A 355 -6.47 27.56 7.38
N VAL A 356 -7.70 27.19 7.00
CA VAL A 356 -8.64 28.08 6.29
C VAL A 356 -9.06 29.27 7.15
N PHE A 357 -9.33 29.06 8.45
CA PHE A 357 -9.69 30.16 9.36
C PHE A 357 -8.50 31.06 9.70
N ALA A 358 -7.31 30.49 9.85
CA ALA A 358 -6.07 31.24 10.05
C ALA A 358 -5.74 32.09 8.81
N GLY A 359 -6.00 31.55 7.61
CA GLY A 359 -5.85 32.26 6.35
C GLY A 359 -4.40 32.59 5.98
N GLU A 360 -3.42 31.96 6.62
CA GLU A 360 -1.99 32.28 6.48
C GLU A 360 -1.41 31.75 5.17
N HIS A 361 -1.75 30.51 4.81
CA HIS A 361 -1.12 29.80 3.70
C HIS A 361 -1.70 30.17 2.35
N ASN A 362 -0.84 30.25 1.33
CA ASN A 362 -1.23 30.59 -0.04
C ASN A 362 -1.73 29.39 -0.82
N VAL A 363 -1.13 28.23 -0.58
CA VAL A 363 -1.48 26.96 -1.19
C VAL A 363 -1.44 25.91 -0.11
N ILE A 364 -2.51 25.13 0.04
CA ILE A 364 -2.59 24.02 0.98
C ILE A 364 -2.87 22.77 0.16
N TYR A 365 -2.15 21.68 0.41
CA TYR A 365 -2.39 20.39 -0.24
C TYR A 365 -2.61 19.32 0.81
N ALA A 366 -3.65 18.52 0.63
CA ALA A 366 -3.97 17.44 1.54
C ALA A 366 -4.46 16.18 0.83
N THR A 367 -4.03 15.03 1.34
CA THR A 367 -4.40 13.72 0.79
C THR A 367 -5.39 12.99 1.72
N TYR A 368 -6.42 12.40 1.11
CA TYR A 368 -7.39 11.50 1.73
C TYR A 368 -7.17 10.07 1.23
N MET A 369 -6.49 9.24 2.03
CA MET A 369 -6.05 7.87 1.68
C MET A 369 -7.12 6.78 1.81
N GLY A 370 -8.27 7.11 2.41
CA GLY A 370 -9.24 6.09 2.84
C GLY A 370 -9.86 5.28 1.71
N TYR A 371 -10.05 5.88 0.53
CA TYR A 371 -10.63 5.19 -0.63
C TYR A 371 -9.66 4.14 -1.18
N ASP A 372 -8.40 4.53 -1.43
CA ASP A 372 -7.35 3.68 -1.99
C ASP A 372 -7.14 2.39 -1.17
N GLU A 373 -6.96 2.52 0.14
CA GLU A 373 -6.78 1.40 1.08
C GLU A 373 -7.95 0.40 1.05
N ILE A 374 -9.19 0.92 1.00
CA ILE A 374 -10.39 0.07 0.97
C ILE A 374 -10.57 -0.59 -0.41
N ALA A 375 -10.36 0.17 -1.48
CA ALA A 375 -10.50 -0.29 -2.85
C ALA A 375 -9.50 -1.41 -3.17
N HIS A 376 -8.28 -1.31 -2.64
CA HIS A 376 -7.26 -2.35 -2.74
C HIS A 376 -7.72 -3.72 -2.25
N HIS A 377 -8.49 -3.74 -1.17
CA HIS A 377 -8.90 -4.96 -0.51
C HIS A 377 -10.27 -5.44 -0.97
N SER A 378 -11.21 -4.53 -1.16
CA SER A 378 -12.63 -4.83 -1.41
C SER A 378 -13.06 -4.67 -2.86
N GLY A 379 -12.30 -3.91 -3.67
CA GLY A 379 -12.61 -3.59 -5.06
C GLY A 379 -13.07 -2.13 -5.24
N ILE A 380 -12.81 -1.58 -6.43
CA ILE A 380 -12.98 -0.14 -6.74
C ILE A 380 -14.45 0.32 -6.75
N GLU A 381 -15.38 -0.60 -7.02
CA GLU A 381 -16.83 -0.38 -7.10
C GLU A 381 -17.59 -1.01 -5.91
N ASP A 382 -16.88 -1.50 -4.88
CA ASP A 382 -17.54 -2.11 -3.72
C ASP A 382 -18.33 -1.07 -2.90
N PHE A 383 -19.37 -1.54 -2.19
CA PHE A 383 -20.16 -0.70 -1.30
C PHE A 383 -19.29 0.04 -0.27
N ASP A 384 -18.28 -0.63 0.29
CA ASP A 384 -17.39 0.00 1.28
C ASP A 384 -16.54 1.11 0.66
N SER A 385 -16.11 0.96 -0.59
CA SER A 385 -15.36 1.96 -1.36
C SER A 385 -16.22 3.19 -1.62
N PHE A 386 -17.45 3.02 -2.12
CA PHE A 386 -18.41 4.13 -2.27
C PHE A 386 -18.81 4.75 -0.93
N TYR A 387 -18.92 3.96 0.13
CA TYR A 387 -19.19 4.49 1.47
C TYR A 387 -18.05 5.38 1.96
N SER A 388 -16.79 5.03 1.69
CA SER A 388 -15.65 5.91 1.97
C SER A 388 -15.78 7.25 1.25
N LEU A 389 -16.15 7.25 -0.04
CA LEU A 389 -16.38 8.47 -0.82
C LEU A 389 -17.48 9.36 -0.23
N ARG A 390 -18.60 8.77 0.26
CA ARG A 390 -19.65 9.51 0.97
C ARG A 390 -19.12 10.21 2.21
N GLN A 391 -18.21 9.56 2.93
CA GLN A 391 -17.61 10.12 4.14
C GLN A 391 -16.59 11.21 3.82
N ILE A 392 -15.83 11.09 2.72
CA ILE A 392 -14.94 12.14 2.22
C ILE A 392 -15.74 13.36 1.74
N ASP A 393 -16.83 13.17 0.98
CA ASP A 393 -17.68 14.26 0.50
C ASP A 393 -18.30 15.08 1.65
N LYS A 394 -18.65 14.42 2.77
CA LYS A 394 -19.07 15.11 4.00
C LYS A 394 -17.97 16.02 4.57
N GLN A 395 -16.71 15.59 4.53
CA GLN A 395 -15.59 16.44 4.97
C GLN A 395 -15.41 17.64 4.04
N PHE A 396 -15.55 17.44 2.73
CA PHE A 396 -15.50 18.54 1.77
C PHE A 396 -16.62 19.55 2.00
N LYS A 397 -17.80 19.09 2.44
CA LYS A 397 -18.87 19.99 2.86
C LYS A 397 -18.48 20.83 4.08
N HIS A 398 -17.80 20.24 5.06
CA HIS A 398 -17.31 20.98 6.24
C HIS A 398 -16.26 22.03 5.85
N ILE A 399 -15.35 21.69 4.96
CA ILE A 399 -14.32 22.60 4.43
C ILE A 399 -14.96 23.74 3.63
N GLU A 400 -15.91 23.46 2.72
CA GLU A 400 -16.65 24.47 1.98
C GLU A 400 -17.35 25.46 2.93
N ASN A 401 -17.97 24.93 3.99
CA ASN A 401 -18.60 25.77 5.00
C ASN A 401 -17.58 26.62 5.76
N ALA A 402 -16.36 26.12 6.03
CA ALA A 402 -15.31 26.91 6.66
C ALA A 402 -14.84 28.05 5.75
N ILE A 403 -14.61 27.77 4.46
CA ILE A 403 -14.19 28.78 3.47
C ILE A 403 -15.24 29.88 3.32
N ASN A 404 -16.53 29.52 3.27
CA ASN A 404 -17.61 30.51 3.16
C ASN A 404 -17.71 31.47 4.37
N ASN A 405 -17.09 31.15 5.49
CA ASN A 405 -17.09 31.97 6.71
C ASN A 405 -15.68 32.49 7.07
N SER A 406 -14.66 32.20 6.28
CA SER A 406 -13.31 32.70 6.52
C SER A 406 -13.14 34.12 5.95
N ASN A 407 -12.08 34.79 6.38
CA ASN A 407 -11.74 36.13 5.89
C ASN A 407 -10.92 36.10 4.59
N ARG A 408 -10.59 34.90 4.07
CA ARG A 408 -9.75 34.71 2.88
C ARG A 408 -10.45 33.84 1.86
N ASP A 409 -10.50 34.31 0.62
CA ASP A 409 -11.04 33.53 -0.51
C ASP A 409 -10.07 32.42 -0.88
N TYR A 410 -10.47 31.17 -0.61
CA TYR A 410 -9.78 29.95 -1.03
C TYR A 410 -10.52 29.30 -2.19
N LYS A 411 -9.82 29.06 -3.29
CA LYS A 411 -10.33 28.21 -4.39
C LYS A 411 -10.06 26.75 -4.07
N ILE A 412 -11.09 25.92 -4.17
CA ILE A 412 -10.99 24.47 -3.95
C ILE A 412 -10.66 23.79 -5.26
N ILE A 413 -9.73 22.84 -5.21
CA ILE A 413 -9.40 21.92 -6.28
C ILE A 413 -9.43 20.54 -5.67
N VAL A 414 -10.23 19.63 -6.24
CA VAL A 414 -10.23 18.22 -5.85
C VAL A 414 -9.56 17.44 -6.96
N LEU A 415 -8.66 16.52 -6.64
CA LEU A 415 -7.99 15.72 -7.66
C LEU A 415 -7.79 14.28 -7.19
N SER A 416 -7.35 13.44 -8.11
CA SER A 416 -6.72 12.18 -7.79
C SER A 416 -5.38 12.09 -8.49
N ASP A 417 -4.45 11.40 -7.86
CA ASP A 417 -3.07 11.17 -8.28
C ASP A 417 -2.94 9.99 -9.24
N HIS A 418 -3.77 8.96 -9.07
CA HIS A 418 -3.97 7.85 -10.01
C HIS A 418 -5.35 7.22 -9.80
N GLY A 419 -5.76 6.33 -10.70
CA GLY A 419 -6.91 5.47 -10.44
C GLY A 419 -6.49 4.13 -9.83
N GLN A 420 -7.46 3.22 -9.72
CA GLN A 420 -7.23 1.78 -9.58
C GLN A 420 -7.99 1.02 -10.68
N SER A 421 -7.50 -0.16 -11.02
CA SER A 421 -8.16 -1.15 -11.89
C SER A 421 -8.54 -2.38 -11.06
N ASN A 422 -9.69 -2.98 -11.36
CA ASN A 422 -10.18 -4.16 -10.63
C ASN A 422 -9.64 -5.45 -11.25
N GLY A 423 -9.64 -6.54 -10.50
CA GLY A 423 -9.42 -7.89 -11.03
C GLY A 423 -8.97 -8.88 -9.96
N PRO A 424 -8.99 -10.19 -10.26
CA PRO A 424 -8.37 -11.17 -9.37
C PRO A 424 -6.87 -10.94 -9.33
N SER A 425 -6.22 -11.27 -8.22
CA SER A 425 -4.75 -11.34 -8.23
C SER A 425 -4.29 -12.40 -9.23
N PHE A 426 -3.08 -12.24 -9.75
CA PHE A 426 -2.41 -13.18 -10.63
C PHE A 426 -2.43 -14.58 -10.03
N LYS A 427 -2.13 -14.69 -8.73
CA LYS A 427 -2.21 -15.94 -7.97
C LYS A 427 -3.63 -16.52 -7.88
N GLN A 428 -4.66 -15.69 -7.76
CA GLN A 428 -6.05 -16.16 -7.77
C GLN A 428 -6.51 -16.64 -9.14
N LYS A 429 -5.99 -16.03 -10.20
CA LYS A 429 -6.39 -16.33 -11.58
C LYS A 429 -5.66 -17.56 -12.14
N PHE A 430 -4.38 -17.71 -11.83
CA PHE A 430 -3.48 -18.70 -12.43
C PHE A 430 -2.92 -19.72 -11.44
N ASP A 431 -3.31 -19.66 -10.16
CA ASP A 431 -2.84 -20.54 -9.08
C ASP A 431 -1.31 -20.57 -8.87
N ILE A 432 -0.59 -19.58 -9.42
CA ILE A 432 0.86 -19.40 -9.32
C ILE A 432 1.18 -17.92 -9.05
N SER A 433 2.21 -17.61 -8.25
CA SER A 433 2.67 -16.22 -8.10
C SER A 433 3.73 -15.87 -9.14
N LEU A 434 4.02 -14.56 -9.36
CA LEU A 434 5.12 -14.15 -10.24
C LEU A 434 6.47 -14.70 -9.78
N ASN A 435 6.67 -14.80 -8.45
CA ASN A 435 7.87 -15.39 -7.86
C ASN A 435 7.99 -16.89 -8.21
N ASP A 436 6.88 -17.63 -8.06
CA ASP A 436 6.86 -19.07 -8.35
C ASP A 436 7.09 -19.32 -9.84
N LEU A 437 6.41 -18.55 -10.71
CA LEU A 437 6.60 -18.60 -12.16
C LEU A 437 8.06 -18.34 -12.57
N LEU A 438 8.69 -17.32 -11.98
CA LEU A 438 10.11 -17.06 -12.24
C LEU A 438 11.00 -18.20 -11.72
N SER A 439 10.67 -18.78 -10.57
CA SER A 439 11.45 -19.86 -9.96
C SER A 439 11.39 -21.15 -10.76
N GLU A 440 10.29 -21.40 -11.50
CA GLU A 440 10.17 -22.56 -12.41
C GLU A 440 11.12 -22.46 -13.61
N PHE A 441 11.47 -21.24 -14.02
CA PHE A 441 12.32 -20.98 -15.20
C PHE A 441 13.79 -20.73 -14.85
N LEU A 442 14.10 -20.50 -13.57
CA LEU A 442 15.47 -20.33 -13.09
C LEU A 442 16.08 -21.67 -12.63
N PRO A 443 17.40 -21.88 -12.81
CA PRO A 443 18.12 -23.02 -12.24
C PRO A 443 17.92 -23.18 -10.71
N GLU A 444 17.86 -24.43 -10.22
CA GLU A 444 17.59 -24.75 -8.80
C GLU A 444 18.56 -24.11 -7.78
N ASN A 445 19.76 -23.71 -8.22
CA ASN A 445 20.78 -23.09 -7.37
C ASN A 445 20.61 -21.56 -7.20
N ILE A 446 19.61 -20.95 -7.85
CA ILE A 446 19.33 -19.51 -7.74
C ILE A 446 18.26 -19.29 -6.66
N THR A 447 18.58 -18.40 -5.71
CA THR A 447 17.63 -18.02 -4.65
C THR A 447 16.83 -16.80 -5.10
N VAL A 448 15.50 -16.93 -5.12
CA VAL A 448 14.59 -15.82 -5.43
C VAL A 448 14.04 -15.24 -4.13
N HIS A 449 14.35 -13.98 -3.88
CA HIS A 449 13.77 -13.16 -2.81
C HIS A 449 12.65 -12.31 -3.39
N SER A 450 11.44 -12.41 -2.84
CA SER A 450 10.32 -11.62 -3.32
C SER A 450 9.68 -10.77 -2.23
N ILE A 451 9.29 -9.56 -2.62
CA ILE A 451 8.45 -8.68 -1.81
C ILE A 451 7.20 -8.39 -2.64
N LEU A 452 6.19 -9.25 -2.49
CA LEU A 452 4.95 -9.22 -3.25
C LEU A 452 3.78 -8.50 -2.54
N HIS A 453 4.10 -7.70 -1.52
CA HIS A 453 3.11 -6.96 -0.71
C HIS A 453 3.54 -5.49 -0.58
N SER A 454 3.11 -4.63 -1.50
CA SER A 454 3.20 -3.15 -1.41
C SER A 454 2.37 -2.61 -0.24
N ASN A 455 1.22 -3.25 0.02
CA ASN A 455 0.27 -2.88 1.08
C ASN A 455 0.59 -3.45 2.48
N ASP A 456 1.81 -3.93 2.74
CA ASP A 456 2.25 -4.06 4.15
C ASP A 456 2.24 -2.65 4.75
N ASP A 457 1.19 -2.41 5.54
CA ASP A 457 0.41 -1.17 5.60
C ASP A 457 1.27 0.10 5.61
N HIS A 458 0.84 1.12 4.85
CA HIS A 458 1.38 2.49 4.80
C HIS A 458 1.64 3.15 6.17
N PHE A 459 1.16 2.53 7.25
CA PHE A 459 1.30 2.97 8.64
C PHE A 459 1.74 1.88 9.66
N SER A 460 1.65 0.58 9.36
CA SER A 460 1.78 -0.46 10.40
C SER A 460 3.22 -0.74 10.82
N LYS A 461 4.19 -0.49 9.94
CA LYS A 461 5.61 -0.49 10.30
C LYS A 461 5.97 0.64 11.28
N GLU A 462 5.20 1.73 11.31
CA GLU A 462 5.55 2.95 12.06
C GLU A 462 4.99 2.99 13.49
N PHE A 463 3.91 2.26 13.77
CA PHE A 463 3.43 2.03 15.16
C PHE A 463 4.23 0.96 15.92
N SER A 464 5.23 0.34 15.28
CA SER A 464 6.26 -0.42 15.98
C SER A 464 7.19 0.56 16.68
N ILE A 465 6.97 0.79 17.97
CA ILE A 465 7.75 1.71 18.83
C ILE A 465 9.20 1.21 18.91
N ASN A 466 10.02 1.57 17.93
CA ASN A 466 11.45 1.31 17.90
C ASN A 466 12.22 2.62 17.67
N HIS A 467 12.17 3.56 18.63
CA HIS A 467 13.29 4.48 18.96
C HIS A 467 12.88 5.56 19.96
N LEU A 468 13.22 5.38 21.25
CA LEU A 468 13.31 6.46 22.24
C LEU A 468 14.54 6.21 23.13
N GLY A 469 15.62 6.98 22.92
CA GLY A 469 16.72 7.31 23.87
C GLY A 469 17.38 6.16 24.65
N SER A 470 18.69 5.95 24.41
CA SER A 470 19.53 4.91 25.05
C SER A 470 19.47 4.86 26.59
N GLU A 471 19.29 5.98 27.28
CA GLU A 471 19.20 6.00 28.75
C GLU A 471 17.83 5.58 29.31
N ASN A 472 16.75 5.75 28.52
CA ASN A 472 15.43 5.22 28.88
C ASN A 472 15.27 3.77 28.43
N LEU A 473 15.94 3.35 27.35
CA LEU A 473 15.99 1.97 26.89
C LEU A 473 16.58 1.05 27.95
N GLU A 474 17.64 1.42 28.66
CA GLU A 474 18.21 0.54 29.69
C GLU A 474 17.26 0.32 30.89
N LYS A 475 16.46 1.34 31.23
CA LYS A 475 15.39 1.24 32.25
C LYS A 475 14.16 0.50 31.74
N LEU A 476 13.83 0.67 30.45
CA LEU A 476 12.74 -0.05 29.80
C LEU A 476 13.11 -1.52 29.63
N ASP A 477 14.34 -1.84 29.22
CA ASP A 477 14.89 -3.18 29.09
C ASP A 477 14.87 -3.88 30.44
N LYS A 478 15.34 -3.26 31.53
CA LYS A 478 15.18 -3.83 32.88
C LYS A 478 13.73 -4.06 33.28
N ARG A 479 12.79 -3.19 32.89
CA ARG A 479 11.36 -3.38 33.17
C ARG A 479 10.73 -4.45 32.28
N VAL A 480 11.11 -4.52 31.02
CA VAL A 480 10.68 -5.51 30.03
C VAL A 480 11.22 -6.87 30.43
N GLU A 481 12.47 -6.96 30.88
CA GLU A 481 13.10 -8.19 31.36
C GLU A 481 12.45 -8.68 32.66
N ASN A 482 12.19 -7.80 33.63
CA ASN A 482 11.39 -8.14 34.81
C ASN A 482 9.94 -8.55 34.47
N THR A 483 9.36 -7.95 33.43
CA THR A 483 7.99 -8.26 32.99
C THR A 483 7.97 -9.58 32.22
N LYS A 484 9.02 -9.85 31.44
CA LYS A 484 9.25 -11.08 30.70
C LYS A 484 9.47 -12.23 31.67
N GLU A 485 10.28 -12.06 32.70
CA GLU A 485 10.47 -13.06 33.76
C GLU A 485 9.15 -13.38 34.49
N LYS A 486 8.33 -12.36 34.80
CA LYS A 486 6.98 -12.57 35.37
C LYS A 486 6.01 -13.25 34.39
N LEU A 487 6.10 -12.92 33.11
CA LEU A 487 5.30 -13.56 32.07
C LEU A 487 5.73 -15.00 31.82
N ASP A 488 7.04 -15.28 31.83
CA ASP A 488 7.62 -16.62 31.69
C ASP A 488 7.16 -17.49 32.87
N ILE A 489 7.24 -17.00 34.11
CA ILE A 489 6.66 -17.69 35.27
C ILE A 489 5.16 -17.95 35.10
N LYS A 490 4.39 -16.98 34.56
CA LYS A 490 2.95 -17.15 34.36
C LYS A 490 2.63 -18.08 33.20
N ILE A 491 3.44 -18.08 32.15
CA ILE A 491 3.37 -18.97 31.00
C ILE A 491 3.71 -20.38 31.45
N ASP A 492 4.76 -20.58 32.23
CA ASP A 492 5.14 -21.88 32.80
C ASP A 492 4.04 -22.42 33.71
N ASN A 493 3.49 -21.60 34.61
CA ASN A 493 2.34 -21.99 35.44
C ASN A 493 1.08 -22.33 34.60
N THR A 494 0.90 -21.63 33.47
CA THR A 494 -0.23 -21.91 32.57
C THR A 494 0.04 -23.17 31.74
N LYS A 495 1.29 -23.39 31.36
CA LYS A 495 1.79 -24.56 30.63
C LYS A 495 1.68 -25.79 31.50
N GLU A 496 2.10 -25.76 32.77
CA GLU A 496 1.86 -26.86 33.72
C GLU A 496 0.37 -27.17 33.89
N LYS A 497 -0.49 -26.14 34.00
CA LYS A 497 -1.95 -26.34 34.05
C LYS A 497 -2.50 -26.93 32.75
N LEU A 498 -1.94 -26.55 31.61
CA LEU A 498 -2.32 -27.07 30.30
C LEU A 498 -1.83 -28.50 30.14
N ASP A 499 -0.61 -28.81 30.54
CA ASP A 499 0.02 -30.13 30.53
C ASP A 499 -0.79 -31.08 31.43
N HIS A 500 -1.16 -30.67 32.65
CA HIS A 500 -2.05 -31.47 33.50
C HIS A 500 -3.44 -31.68 32.85
N ARG A 501 -3.97 -30.71 32.11
CA ARG A 501 -5.23 -30.88 31.36
C ARG A 501 -5.05 -31.80 30.15
N ILE A 502 -3.92 -31.70 29.46
CA ILE A 502 -3.54 -32.53 28.32
C ILE A 502 -3.37 -33.96 28.81
N ASP A 503 -2.66 -34.20 29.90
CA ASP A 503 -2.45 -35.51 30.51
C ASP A 503 -3.78 -36.14 30.95
N ASN A 504 -4.64 -35.39 31.64
CA ASN A 504 -5.97 -35.88 32.03
C ASN A 504 -6.87 -36.14 30.82
N THR A 505 -6.71 -35.35 29.73
CA THR A 505 -7.39 -35.61 28.47
C THR A 505 -6.80 -36.81 27.75
N LYS A 506 -5.48 -37.00 27.84
CA LYS A 506 -4.72 -38.10 27.25
C LYS A 506 -5.07 -39.41 27.95
N GLU A 507 -5.14 -39.46 29.27
CA GLU A 507 -5.66 -40.63 30.01
C GLU A 507 -7.10 -40.98 29.60
N LYS A 508 -7.98 -39.98 29.46
CA LYS A 508 -9.34 -40.20 28.93
C LYS A 508 -9.35 -40.69 27.49
N LEU A 509 -8.41 -40.20 26.68
CA LEU A 509 -8.24 -40.61 25.29
C LEU A 509 -7.68 -42.04 25.23
N ASP A 510 -6.70 -42.38 26.05
CA ASP A 510 -6.07 -43.69 26.17
C ASP A 510 -7.11 -44.71 26.61
N HIS A 511 -7.93 -44.41 27.63
CA HIS A 511 -9.06 -45.29 28.00
C HIS A 511 -10.08 -45.45 26.85
N ARG A 512 -10.33 -44.41 26.05
CA ARG A 512 -11.18 -44.53 24.85
C ARG A 512 -10.51 -45.30 23.74
N ILE A 513 -9.21 -45.14 23.55
CA ILE A 513 -8.38 -45.83 22.56
C ILE A 513 -8.33 -47.30 22.92
N ASP A 514 -8.08 -47.67 24.18
CA ASP A 514 -8.08 -49.06 24.66
C ASP A 514 -9.44 -49.72 24.45
N ASN A 515 -10.52 -49.04 24.82
CA ASN A 515 -11.88 -49.55 24.63
C ASN A 515 -12.25 -49.65 23.13
N THR A 516 -11.66 -48.79 22.29
CA THR A 516 -11.78 -48.86 20.83
C THR A 516 -10.88 -49.95 20.26
N LYS A 517 -9.71 -50.17 20.85
CA LYS A 517 -8.70 -51.17 20.48
C LYS A 517 -9.22 -52.56 20.79
N GLU A 518 -9.86 -52.80 21.93
CA GLU A 518 -10.56 -54.06 22.20
C GLU A 518 -11.66 -54.34 21.15
N LYS A 519 -12.46 -53.32 20.80
CA LYS A 519 -13.46 -53.44 19.72
C LYS A 519 -12.83 -53.67 18.35
N LEU A 520 -11.67 -53.06 18.10
CA LEU A 520 -10.92 -53.24 16.86
C LEU A 520 -10.23 -54.59 16.83
N ASP A 521 -9.69 -55.10 17.93
CA ASP A 521 -9.06 -56.41 18.06
C ASP A 521 -10.09 -57.50 17.78
N HIS A 522 -11.29 -57.38 18.35
CA HIS A 522 -12.40 -58.29 18.01
C HIS A 522 -12.78 -58.22 16.51
N ARG A 523 -12.72 -57.04 15.89
CA ARG A 523 -12.95 -56.89 14.43
C ARG A 523 -11.77 -57.41 13.60
N ILE A 524 -10.54 -57.20 14.07
CA ILE A 524 -9.29 -57.62 13.46
C ILE A 524 -9.23 -59.14 13.50
N ASP A 525 -9.63 -59.79 14.58
CA ASP A 525 -9.63 -61.25 14.67
C ASP A 525 -10.69 -61.84 13.73
N ASN A 526 -11.91 -61.28 13.69
CA ASN A 526 -12.90 -61.62 12.67
C ASN A 526 -12.41 -61.35 11.23
N THR A 527 -11.55 -60.34 11.05
CA THR A 527 -10.98 -60.00 9.74
C THR A 527 -9.77 -60.87 9.41
N LYS A 528 -8.98 -61.28 10.41
CA LYS A 528 -7.86 -62.22 10.29
C LYS A 528 -8.38 -63.57 9.89
N GLU A 529 -9.47 -64.05 10.47
CA GLU A 529 -10.11 -65.29 10.05
C GLU A 529 -10.55 -65.24 8.56
N LYS A 530 -11.06 -64.08 8.12
CA LYS A 530 -11.36 -63.81 6.71
C LYS A 530 -10.11 -63.63 5.83
N ILE A 531 -9.04 -63.05 6.36
CA ILE A 531 -7.77 -62.86 5.68
C ILE A 531 -7.05 -64.18 5.56
N ASP A 532 -7.02 -65.04 6.55
CA ASP A 532 -6.38 -66.36 6.51
C ASP A 532 -7.05 -67.23 5.46
N THR A 533 -8.39 -67.25 5.42
CA THR A 533 -9.15 -67.89 4.33
C THR A 533 -8.91 -67.25 2.95
N THR A 534 -8.57 -65.96 2.90
CA THR A 534 -8.20 -65.28 1.65
C THR A 534 -6.72 -65.51 1.29
N LYS A 535 -5.84 -65.62 2.29
CA LYS A 535 -4.41 -65.80 2.21
C LYS A 535 -4.10 -67.22 1.76
N GLU A 536 -4.81 -68.23 2.23
CA GLU A 536 -4.73 -69.57 1.65
C GLU A 536 -5.05 -69.56 0.14
N LYS A 537 -6.05 -68.76 -0.29
CA LYS A 537 -6.37 -68.58 -1.72
C LYS A 537 -5.30 -67.76 -2.45
N LEU A 538 -4.63 -66.84 -1.77
CA LEU A 538 -3.62 -65.94 -2.34
C LEU A 538 -2.24 -66.58 -2.39
N ASP A 539 -1.85 -67.40 -1.41
CA ASP A 539 -0.63 -68.20 -1.39
C ASP A 539 -0.63 -69.16 -2.58
N HIS A 540 -1.78 -69.80 -2.86
CA HIS A 540 -1.96 -70.60 -4.08
C HIS A 540 -1.80 -69.77 -5.39
N ARG A 541 -2.08 -68.46 -5.36
CA ARG A 541 -1.83 -67.54 -6.49
C ARG A 541 -0.40 -67.02 -6.52
N ILE A 542 0.22 -66.78 -5.35
CA ILE A 542 1.58 -66.27 -5.18
C ILE A 542 2.57 -67.33 -5.59
N ASP A 543 2.36 -68.61 -5.26
CA ASP A 543 3.23 -69.68 -5.74
C ASP A 543 3.22 -69.75 -7.27
N ASN A 544 2.03 -69.66 -7.87
CA ASN A 544 1.85 -69.51 -9.32
C ASN A 544 2.48 -68.23 -9.92
N THR A 545 2.67 -67.19 -9.10
CA THR A 545 3.24 -65.90 -9.54
C THR A 545 4.75 -65.85 -9.29
N LYS A 546 5.27 -66.48 -8.24
CA LYS A 546 6.69 -66.64 -7.96
C LYS A 546 7.36 -67.43 -9.07
N GLU A 547 6.73 -68.49 -9.54
CA GLU A 547 7.20 -69.24 -10.71
C GLU A 547 7.33 -68.35 -11.97
N LYS A 548 6.42 -67.36 -12.13
CA LYS A 548 6.48 -66.35 -13.19
C LYS A 548 7.50 -65.23 -12.93
N ILE A 549 7.78 -64.91 -11.67
CA ILE A 549 8.73 -63.86 -11.28
C ILE A 549 10.16 -64.38 -11.38
N ASP A 550 10.44 -65.62 -10.97
CA ASP A 550 11.79 -66.20 -11.10
C ASP A 550 12.21 -66.26 -12.58
N THR A 551 11.28 -66.65 -13.47
CA THR A 551 11.47 -66.59 -14.93
C THR A 551 11.61 -65.17 -15.49
N THR A 552 11.13 -64.15 -14.78
CA THR A 552 11.28 -62.73 -15.16
C THR A 552 12.56 -62.12 -14.58
N LYS A 553 12.99 -62.55 -13.39
CA LYS A 553 14.18 -62.09 -12.68
C LYS A 553 15.45 -62.54 -13.40
N GLU A 554 15.49 -63.78 -13.89
CA GLU A 554 16.59 -64.26 -14.76
C GLU A 554 16.75 -63.39 -16.02
N LYS A 555 15.64 -62.87 -16.57
CA LYS A 555 15.67 -61.95 -17.72
C LYS A 555 16.08 -60.53 -17.37
N LEU A 556 15.86 -60.09 -16.12
CA LEU A 556 16.18 -58.75 -15.65
C LEU A 556 17.65 -58.64 -15.21
N ASP A 557 18.19 -59.66 -14.57
CA ASP A 557 19.61 -59.72 -14.16
C ASP A 557 20.52 -59.59 -15.40
N HIS A 558 20.17 -60.27 -16.50
CA HIS A 558 20.88 -60.15 -17.78
C HIS A 558 20.79 -58.75 -18.43
N ARG A 559 19.81 -57.91 -18.04
CA ARG A 559 19.68 -56.50 -18.50
C ARG A 559 20.41 -55.51 -17.59
N ILE A 560 20.45 -55.78 -16.28
CA ILE A 560 21.14 -54.94 -15.29
C ILE A 560 22.65 -55.00 -15.51
N ASP A 561 23.21 -56.17 -15.79
CA ASP A 561 24.64 -56.32 -16.06
C ASP A 561 25.08 -55.51 -17.30
N ASN A 562 24.28 -55.53 -18.37
CA ASN A 562 24.50 -54.70 -19.57
C ASN A 562 24.37 -53.19 -19.33
N THR A 563 23.62 -52.77 -18.30
CA THR A 563 23.41 -51.35 -17.98
C THR A 563 24.52 -50.83 -17.08
N LYS A 564 25.07 -51.67 -16.20
CA LYS A 564 26.18 -51.35 -15.29
C LYS A 564 27.48 -51.07 -16.06
N GLU A 565 27.78 -51.86 -17.09
CA GLU A 565 28.94 -51.63 -17.96
C GLU A 565 28.90 -50.30 -18.72
N ARG A 566 27.70 -49.74 -19.00
CA ARG A 566 27.56 -48.41 -19.65
C ARG A 566 27.64 -47.22 -18.71
N ILE A 567 27.41 -47.42 -17.41
CA ILE A 567 27.47 -46.36 -16.40
C ILE A 567 28.91 -46.17 -15.91
N ASP A 568 29.67 -47.26 -15.74
CA ASP A 568 31.06 -47.19 -15.30
C ASP A 568 31.97 -46.49 -16.34
N SER A 569 31.69 -46.63 -17.64
CA SER A 569 32.45 -45.93 -18.70
C SER A 569 32.18 -44.41 -18.75
N ASN A 570 30.99 -43.96 -18.33
CA ASN A 570 30.65 -42.53 -18.27
C ASN A 570 31.16 -41.86 -16.98
N LEU A 571 31.32 -42.62 -15.90
CA LEU A 571 31.84 -42.13 -14.61
C LEU A 571 33.36 -41.87 -14.66
N ASP A 572 34.11 -42.66 -15.41
CA ASP A 572 35.55 -42.45 -15.61
C ASP A 572 35.85 -41.26 -16.55
N TYR A 573 35.01 -41.02 -17.57
CA TYR A 573 35.10 -39.82 -18.42
C TYR A 573 34.82 -38.51 -17.67
N THR A 574 33.99 -38.56 -16.61
CA THR A 574 33.58 -37.37 -15.85
C THR A 574 34.58 -37.03 -14.73
N LYS A 575 35.28 -38.02 -14.18
CA LYS A 575 36.32 -37.82 -13.14
C LYS A 575 37.59 -37.16 -13.68
N GLU A 576 37.91 -37.33 -14.96
CA GLU A 576 39.11 -36.77 -15.58
C GLU A 576 39.02 -35.24 -15.80
N LYS A 577 37.79 -34.68 -15.85
CA LYS A 577 37.53 -33.26 -16.14
C LYS A 577 37.45 -32.36 -14.90
N ILE A 578 37.44 -32.93 -13.70
CA ILE A 578 37.24 -32.20 -12.42
C ILE A 578 38.57 -31.75 -11.78
N ASN A 579 39.71 -32.30 -12.21
CA ASN A 579 41.01 -32.10 -11.56
C ASN A 579 41.87 -30.93 -12.10
N THR A 580 41.33 -30.00 -12.89
CA THR A 580 42.10 -28.86 -13.43
C THR A 580 41.36 -27.52 -13.25
N SER A 581 41.73 -26.79 -12.18
CA SER A 581 41.81 -25.32 -11.96
C SER A 581 40.67 -24.41 -12.47
N PHE A 582 39.89 -23.65 -11.68
CA PHE A 582 40.18 -22.68 -10.60
C PHE A 582 41.17 -21.56 -10.98
N ASP A 583 40.68 -20.44 -11.52
CA ASP A 583 41.12 -19.06 -11.25
C ASP A 583 40.14 -18.01 -11.85
N GLY A 584 40.08 -16.81 -11.25
CA GLY A 584 39.00 -15.81 -11.42
C GLY A 584 39.00 -14.97 -12.72
N GLU A 585 38.09 -15.29 -13.65
CA GLU A 585 38.02 -14.65 -14.99
C GLU A 585 36.65 -14.08 -15.44
N LEU A 586 35.64 -13.96 -14.56
CA LEU A 586 34.30 -13.44 -14.93
C LEU A 586 34.28 -11.97 -15.43
N ILE A 587 35.34 -11.19 -15.18
CA ILE A 587 35.42 -9.76 -15.53
C ILE A 587 35.92 -9.54 -16.99
N ASN A 588 36.61 -10.51 -17.60
CA ASN A 588 37.41 -10.25 -18.82
C ASN A 588 36.68 -10.42 -20.17
N THR A 589 35.64 -11.26 -20.26
CA THR A 589 35.00 -11.61 -21.56
C THR A 589 34.02 -10.54 -22.03
N TRP A 590 33.25 -9.97 -21.11
CA TRP A 590 32.33 -8.86 -21.41
C TRP A 590 33.06 -7.52 -21.57
N ASP A 591 34.20 -7.33 -20.87
CA ASP A 591 35.11 -6.22 -21.14
C ASP A 591 35.66 -6.23 -22.57
N LYS A 592 35.80 -7.42 -23.19
CA LYS A 592 36.15 -7.55 -24.62
C LYS A 592 34.99 -7.16 -25.55
N LEU A 593 33.73 -7.52 -25.22
CA LEU A 593 32.53 -7.10 -25.98
C LEU A 593 32.23 -5.60 -25.86
N ILE A 594 32.44 -5.00 -24.69
CA ILE A 594 32.34 -3.54 -24.49
C ILE A 594 33.46 -2.81 -25.25
N LYS A 595 34.70 -3.34 -25.24
CA LYS A 595 35.80 -2.83 -26.10
C LYS A 595 35.50 -3.01 -27.59
N PHE A 596 34.74 -4.04 -27.97
CA PHE A 596 34.26 -4.25 -29.33
C PHE A 596 33.21 -3.19 -29.72
N LYS A 597 32.21 -2.89 -28.88
CA LYS A 597 31.19 -1.85 -29.11
C LYS A 597 31.77 -0.45 -29.41
N ASN A 598 32.93 -0.13 -28.83
CA ASN A 598 33.57 1.19 -28.92
C ASN A 598 34.55 1.37 -30.10
N LYS A 599 34.76 0.36 -30.96
CA LYS A 599 35.54 0.51 -32.20
C LYS A 599 34.66 0.98 -33.36
N SER A 600 35.09 2.02 -34.08
CA SER A 600 34.36 2.60 -35.22
C SER A 600 34.07 1.60 -36.36
N SER A 601 34.86 0.52 -36.46
CA SER A 601 34.69 -0.58 -37.40
C SER A 601 33.46 -1.48 -37.14
N ASN A 602 32.85 -1.41 -35.95
CA ASN A 602 31.85 -2.40 -35.50
C ASN A 602 30.40 -1.92 -35.65
N LYS A 603 30.20 -0.66 -36.04
CA LYS A 603 28.86 -0.10 -36.28
C LYS A 603 28.15 -0.76 -37.47
N ALA A 604 28.87 -1.01 -38.57
CA ALA A 604 28.32 -1.66 -39.76
C ALA A 604 27.92 -3.12 -39.51
N PHE A 605 28.68 -3.83 -38.68
CA PHE A 605 28.36 -5.20 -38.26
C PHE A 605 27.11 -5.24 -37.36
N LEU A 606 27.02 -4.37 -36.35
CA LEU A 606 25.83 -4.24 -35.51
C LEU A 606 24.59 -3.83 -36.32
N ASP A 607 24.74 -2.95 -37.32
CA ASP A 607 23.64 -2.56 -38.21
C ASP A 607 23.19 -3.71 -39.15
N LYS A 608 24.08 -4.65 -39.51
CA LYS A 608 23.70 -5.89 -40.21
C LYS A 608 23.04 -6.89 -39.25
N LEU A 609 23.57 -7.09 -38.04
CA LEU A 609 22.99 -7.97 -37.02
C LEU A 609 21.59 -7.53 -36.60
N ARG A 610 21.35 -6.22 -36.45
CA ARG A 610 20.03 -5.64 -36.17
C ARG A 610 18.93 -6.08 -37.15
N LYS A 611 19.32 -6.44 -38.38
CA LYS A 611 18.38 -6.91 -39.41
C LYS A 611 18.10 -8.41 -39.32
N LYS A 612 18.86 -9.17 -38.53
CA LYS A 612 18.74 -10.63 -38.39
C LYS A 612 17.91 -10.99 -37.15
N ARG A 613 16.62 -11.24 -37.37
CA ARG A 613 15.67 -11.64 -36.31
C ARG A 613 15.96 -13.01 -35.68
N THR A 614 16.81 -13.83 -36.30
CA THR A 614 17.16 -15.20 -35.83
C THR A 614 17.86 -15.23 -34.47
N LEU A 615 18.31 -14.08 -33.96
CA LEU A 615 18.90 -13.96 -32.63
C LEU A 615 17.87 -13.77 -31.51
N ILE A 616 16.59 -13.68 -31.86
CA ILE A 616 15.46 -13.52 -30.95
C ILE A 616 14.59 -14.78 -31.09
N ASN A 617 14.18 -15.37 -29.97
CA ASN A 617 13.38 -16.60 -29.88
C ASN A 617 14.09 -17.90 -30.28
N ASN A 618 14.93 -18.40 -29.38
CA ASN A 618 15.56 -19.74 -29.46
C ASN A 618 16.05 -20.17 -28.06
N ASP A 619 15.96 -21.47 -27.75
CA ASP A 619 16.36 -22.06 -26.46
C ASP A 619 17.89 -22.21 -26.29
N GLU A 620 18.66 -21.95 -27.35
CA GLU A 620 20.13 -21.93 -27.30
C GLU A 620 20.69 -20.62 -26.71
N PRO A 621 21.82 -20.67 -25.98
CA PRO A 621 22.51 -19.48 -25.48
C PRO A 621 22.78 -18.47 -26.59
N ILE A 622 22.52 -17.18 -26.32
CA ILE A 622 22.61 -16.15 -27.36
C ILE A 622 24.00 -16.05 -27.99
N ILE A 623 25.06 -16.39 -27.24
CA ILE A 623 26.43 -16.41 -27.72
C ILE A 623 26.61 -17.39 -28.90
N ASP A 624 25.96 -18.56 -28.82
CA ASP A 624 25.99 -19.57 -29.88
C ASP A 624 25.18 -19.10 -31.09
N ARG A 625 24.04 -18.44 -30.86
CA ARG A 625 23.23 -17.83 -31.93
C ARG A 625 24.00 -16.74 -32.67
N ILE A 626 24.71 -15.87 -31.93
CA ILE A 626 25.54 -14.80 -32.50
C ILE A 626 26.70 -15.39 -33.29
N ASN A 627 27.36 -16.44 -32.80
CA ASN A 627 28.44 -17.12 -33.53
C ASN A 627 27.93 -17.70 -34.85
N ASN A 628 26.78 -18.38 -34.86
CA ASN A 628 26.18 -18.93 -36.09
C ASN A 628 25.86 -17.82 -37.11
N VAL A 629 25.26 -16.71 -36.68
CA VAL A 629 24.96 -15.57 -37.56
C VAL A 629 26.23 -14.80 -37.96
N SER A 630 27.25 -14.80 -37.12
CA SER A 630 28.56 -14.21 -37.40
C SER A 630 29.29 -14.99 -38.48
N GLU A 631 29.27 -16.33 -38.45
CA GLU A 631 29.81 -17.17 -39.52
C GLU A 631 29.15 -16.83 -40.86
N ASP A 632 27.81 -16.70 -40.90
CA ASP A 632 27.06 -16.26 -42.10
C ASP A 632 27.43 -14.84 -42.58
N LEU A 633 27.81 -13.93 -41.68
CA LEU A 633 28.14 -12.53 -41.98
C LEU A 633 29.64 -12.32 -42.25
N SER A 634 30.49 -13.26 -41.86
CA SER A 634 31.95 -13.19 -41.92
C SER A 634 32.50 -13.30 -43.35
N GLU A 635 31.71 -13.83 -44.29
CA GLU A 635 32.05 -13.81 -45.72
C GLU A 635 32.08 -12.38 -46.31
N ASP A 636 31.39 -11.43 -45.67
CA ASP A 636 31.21 -10.06 -46.18
C ASP A 636 32.07 -8.99 -45.46
N LEU A 637 32.56 -9.30 -44.26
CA LEU A 637 33.26 -8.38 -43.36
C LEU A 637 34.26 -9.22 -42.56
N GLU A 638 35.57 -9.01 -42.74
CA GLU A 638 36.64 -9.67 -41.97
C GLU A 638 36.54 -9.34 -40.47
N VAL A 639 35.61 -9.98 -39.76
CA VAL A 639 35.34 -9.78 -38.34
C VAL A 639 35.44 -11.14 -37.67
N ASN A 640 36.58 -11.39 -37.04
CA ASN A 640 36.83 -12.62 -36.30
C ASN A 640 36.34 -12.44 -34.86
N ILE A 641 35.19 -13.01 -34.52
CA ILE A 641 34.63 -12.94 -33.17
C ILE A 641 34.98 -14.24 -32.42
N GLU A 642 36.13 -14.25 -31.76
CA GLU A 642 36.45 -15.31 -30.78
C GLU A 642 35.65 -15.06 -29.50
N LEU A 643 34.45 -15.65 -29.42
CA LEU A 643 33.68 -15.75 -28.18
C LEU A 643 34.03 -17.11 -27.54
N SER A 644 34.90 -17.10 -26.55
CA SER A 644 35.33 -18.32 -25.86
C SER A 644 34.14 -18.94 -25.12
N LYS A 645 33.86 -20.22 -25.43
CA LYS A 645 32.95 -21.08 -24.65
C LYS A 645 33.59 -21.43 -23.32
N GLU A 646 33.58 -20.52 -22.36
CA GLU A 646 33.93 -20.85 -20.99
C GLU A 646 32.70 -21.09 -20.14
N LYS A 647 32.76 -22.20 -19.41
CA LYS A 647 31.67 -22.76 -18.62
C LYS A 647 31.43 -21.85 -17.41
N ILE A 648 30.22 -21.28 -17.33
CA ILE A 648 29.77 -20.48 -16.20
C ILE A 648 29.73 -21.38 -14.96
N THR A 649 30.54 -21.05 -13.95
CA THR A 649 30.36 -21.53 -12.58
C THR A 649 30.32 -20.33 -11.64
N SER A 650 29.26 -20.19 -10.85
CA SER A 650 29.29 -19.34 -9.66
C SER A 650 28.79 -20.13 -8.45
N ASP A 651 29.70 -20.35 -7.50
CA ASP A 651 29.49 -21.09 -6.26
C ASP A 651 29.14 -20.14 -5.08
N LYS A 652 28.36 -19.09 -5.37
CA LYS A 652 27.69 -18.27 -4.35
C LYS A 652 26.25 -18.12 -4.80
N ALA A 653 25.31 -18.37 -3.90
CA ALA A 653 23.88 -18.32 -4.16
C ALA A 653 23.52 -17.03 -4.91
N ALA A 654 23.26 -17.15 -6.21
CA ALA A 654 22.82 -16.05 -7.03
C ALA A 654 21.49 -15.53 -6.47
N GLN A 655 21.39 -14.23 -6.21
CA GLN A 655 20.22 -13.63 -5.59
C GLN A 655 19.40 -12.88 -6.65
N THR A 656 18.18 -13.34 -6.88
CA THR A 656 17.19 -12.64 -7.70
C THR A 656 16.19 -11.93 -6.79
N ILE A 657 15.93 -10.65 -7.02
CA ILE A 657 14.90 -9.90 -6.30
C ILE A 657 13.69 -9.66 -7.21
N VAL A 658 12.52 -10.10 -6.77
CA VAL A 658 11.23 -9.83 -7.44
C VAL A 658 10.40 -8.88 -6.57
N LEU A 659 10.08 -7.72 -7.13
CA LEU A 659 9.20 -6.74 -6.49
C LEU A 659 7.92 -6.59 -7.30
N SER A 660 6.81 -6.34 -6.62
CA SER A 660 5.52 -6.04 -7.25
C SER A 660 5.05 -4.63 -6.93
N SER A 661 4.23 -4.11 -7.82
CA SER A 661 3.54 -2.83 -7.72
C SER A 661 2.20 -2.91 -8.44
N GLY A 662 1.18 -3.44 -7.75
CA GLY A 662 -0.10 -3.82 -8.32
C GLY A 662 0.09 -4.85 -9.42
N ASN A 663 -0.19 -4.45 -10.66
CA ASN A 663 -0.06 -5.29 -11.85
C ASN A 663 1.29 -5.11 -12.60
N LEU A 664 2.25 -4.42 -11.97
CA LEU A 664 3.63 -4.26 -12.44
C LEU A 664 4.58 -5.15 -11.62
N GLY A 665 5.42 -5.93 -12.29
CA GLY A 665 6.48 -6.75 -11.73
C GLY A 665 7.86 -6.21 -12.12
N LEU A 666 8.80 -6.24 -11.18
CA LEU A 666 10.15 -5.77 -11.36
C LEU A 666 11.12 -6.89 -10.93
N ILE A 667 11.95 -7.36 -11.85
CA ILE A 667 12.91 -8.45 -11.60
C ILE A 667 14.33 -7.88 -11.70
N TYR A 668 15.12 -8.12 -10.65
CA TYR A 668 16.52 -7.71 -10.55
C TYR A 668 17.42 -8.91 -10.28
N PHE A 669 18.43 -9.11 -11.11
CA PHE A 669 19.53 -10.05 -10.88
C PHE A 669 20.67 -9.32 -10.18
N THR A 670 20.84 -9.59 -8.88
CA THR A 670 21.65 -8.74 -8.00
C THR A 670 23.14 -9.05 -8.01
N ASP A 671 23.54 -10.16 -8.64
CA ASP A 671 24.95 -10.49 -8.86
C ASP A 671 25.62 -9.57 -9.90
N TRP A 672 24.81 -8.92 -10.75
CA TRP A 672 25.26 -7.92 -11.71
C TRP A 672 25.05 -6.52 -11.16
N SER A 673 26.14 -5.74 -11.07
CA SER A 673 26.12 -4.37 -10.54
C SER A 673 25.41 -3.35 -11.44
N ASN A 674 25.13 -3.71 -12.69
CA ASN A 674 24.42 -2.88 -13.66
C ASN A 674 23.15 -3.58 -14.16
N ARG A 675 22.28 -2.82 -14.83
CA ARG A 675 21.12 -3.37 -15.53
C ARG A 675 21.59 -4.32 -16.63
N MET A 676 21.12 -5.57 -16.60
CA MET A 676 21.43 -6.58 -17.60
C MET A 676 20.71 -6.29 -18.92
N SER A 677 21.35 -6.61 -20.03
CA SER A 677 20.73 -6.61 -21.36
C SER A 677 20.04 -7.94 -21.68
N TYR A 678 19.15 -7.96 -22.66
CA TYR A 678 18.51 -9.14 -23.23
C TYR A 678 19.56 -10.22 -23.55
N GLU A 679 20.67 -9.81 -24.16
CA GLU A 679 21.76 -10.71 -24.49
C GLU A 679 22.36 -11.34 -23.22
N GLN A 680 22.61 -10.55 -22.18
CA GLN A 680 23.17 -11.07 -20.93
C GLN A 680 22.20 -12.00 -20.19
N ILE A 681 20.90 -11.69 -20.24
CA ILE A 681 19.87 -12.50 -19.59
C ILE A 681 19.70 -13.83 -20.33
N GLU A 682 19.63 -13.82 -21.66
CA GLU A 682 19.47 -15.05 -22.47
C GLU A 682 20.74 -15.92 -22.50
N ASP A 683 21.91 -15.35 -22.22
CA ASP A 683 23.14 -16.13 -22.03
C ASP A 683 23.15 -16.83 -20.65
N ALA A 684 22.74 -16.11 -19.60
CA ALA A 684 22.69 -16.64 -18.24
C ALA A 684 21.51 -17.60 -18.01
N PHE A 685 20.34 -17.27 -18.58
CA PHE A 685 19.05 -17.95 -18.41
C PHE A 685 18.35 -18.10 -19.78
N PRO A 686 18.81 -19.03 -20.64
CA PRO A 686 18.25 -19.20 -21.99
C PRO A 686 16.74 -19.44 -21.98
N GLY A 687 16.00 -18.70 -22.82
CA GLY A 687 14.55 -18.84 -22.98
C GLY A 687 13.70 -18.16 -21.91
N LEU A 688 14.31 -17.60 -20.85
CA LEU A 688 13.58 -17.00 -19.72
C LEU A 688 12.61 -15.90 -20.16
N ILE A 689 13.06 -14.98 -21.03
CA ILE A 689 12.24 -13.84 -21.47
C ILE A 689 11.00 -14.33 -22.21
N ASN A 690 11.15 -15.34 -23.07
CA ASN A 690 10.06 -15.88 -23.85
C ASN A 690 9.10 -16.71 -23.01
N GLN A 691 9.60 -17.50 -22.06
CA GLN A 691 8.76 -18.28 -21.16
C GLN A 691 7.89 -17.36 -20.30
N LEU A 692 8.45 -16.25 -19.79
CA LEU A 692 7.66 -15.22 -19.11
C LEU A 692 6.65 -14.56 -20.06
N ALA A 693 7.07 -14.14 -21.25
CA ALA A 693 6.19 -13.45 -22.20
C ALA A 693 5.06 -14.33 -22.75
N SER A 694 5.21 -15.65 -22.74
CA SER A 694 4.23 -16.63 -23.25
C SER A 694 3.18 -17.05 -22.23
N HIS A 695 3.30 -16.63 -20.97
CA HIS A 695 2.31 -16.96 -19.95
C HIS A 695 1.05 -16.10 -20.14
N ASP A 696 -0.14 -16.70 -20.23
CA ASP A 696 -1.43 -16.02 -20.48
C ASP A 696 -1.76 -14.86 -19.51
N GLY A 697 -1.20 -14.90 -18.30
CA GLY A 697 -1.34 -13.83 -17.30
C GLY A 697 -0.40 -12.64 -17.48
N ILE A 698 0.61 -12.73 -18.34
CA ILE A 698 1.59 -11.67 -18.60
C ILE A 698 1.20 -10.98 -19.91
N GLY A 699 0.96 -9.67 -19.80
CA GLY A 699 0.55 -8.85 -20.92
C GLY A 699 1.73 -8.44 -21.78
N PHE A 700 2.84 -8.08 -21.14
CA PHE A 700 4.11 -7.90 -21.82
C PHE A 700 5.32 -7.94 -20.86
N VAL A 701 6.49 -8.19 -21.43
CA VAL A 701 7.80 -8.12 -20.79
C VAL A 701 8.68 -7.10 -21.51
N MET A 702 9.28 -6.15 -20.81
CA MET A 702 10.22 -5.16 -21.36
C MET A 702 11.65 -5.43 -20.85
N VAL A 703 12.60 -5.47 -21.78
CA VAL A 703 14.02 -5.75 -21.52
C VAL A 703 14.89 -4.90 -22.45
N LYS A 704 16.01 -4.39 -21.95
CA LYS A 704 16.95 -3.59 -22.75
C LYS A 704 17.84 -4.49 -23.59
N SER A 705 17.95 -4.32 -24.91
CA SER A 705 18.97 -5.01 -25.71
C SER A 705 20.11 -4.08 -26.11
N ASP A 706 21.34 -4.59 -26.06
CA ASP A 706 22.53 -3.88 -26.55
C ASP A 706 22.57 -3.82 -28.08
N ILE A 707 21.95 -4.80 -28.74
CA ILE A 707 21.92 -4.93 -30.20
C ILE A 707 20.73 -4.14 -30.76
N TYR A 708 19.52 -4.39 -30.27
CA TYR A 708 18.27 -3.96 -30.90
C TYR A 708 17.65 -2.69 -30.31
N GLY A 709 18.20 -2.15 -29.22
CA GLY A 709 17.47 -1.19 -28.38
C GLY A 709 16.49 -1.93 -27.48
N THR A 710 15.66 -1.21 -26.74
CA THR A 710 14.71 -1.82 -25.81
C THR A 710 13.65 -2.63 -26.55
N LEU A 711 13.47 -3.88 -26.11
CA LEU A 711 12.54 -4.85 -26.67
C LEU A 711 11.36 -5.04 -25.72
N VAL A 712 10.16 -5.21 -26.29
CA VAL A 712 8.96 -5.57 -25.56
C VAL A 712 8.34 -6.81 -26.17
N PHE A 713 8.12 -7.84 -25.37
CA PHE A 713 7.62 -9.15 -25.77
C PHE A 713 6.21 -9.39 -25.24
N SER A 714 5.36 -10.06 -26.02
CA SER A 714 4.04 -10.53 -25.60
C SER A 714 3.64 -11.74 -26.43
N ASN A 715 3.61 -12.92 -25.83
CA ASN A 715 3.55 -14.20 -26.55
C ASN A 715 4.63 -14.25 -27.65
N ASP A 716 4.25 -14.62 -28.87
CA ASP A 716 5.13 -14.63 -30.05
C ASP A 716 5.36 -13.24 -30.67
N ASN A 717 4.74 -12.19 -30.14
CA ASN A 717 4.84 -10.83 -30.66
C ASN A 717 6.02 -10.07 -30.05
N LEU A 718 6.61 -9.20 -30.85
CA LEU A 718 7.76 -8.38 -30.48
C LEU A 718 7.54 -6.93 -30.91
N PHE A 719 7.88 -5.99 -30.04
CA PHE A 719 7.87 -4.56 -30.31
C PHE A 719 9.26 -3.97 -30.05
N TYR A 720 9.82 -3.26 -31.03
CA TYR A 720 11.08 -2.53 -30.94
C TYR A 720 10.79 -1.11 -30.47
N LEU A 721 11.15 -0.80 -29.22
CA LEU A 721 10.66 0.40 -28.57
C LEU A 721 11.17 1.68 -29.25
N GLU A 722 12.45 1.76 -29.62
CA GLU A 722 13.05 2.96 -30.21
C GLU A 722 12.49 3.27 -31.60
N SER A 723 12.41 2.28 -32.48
CA SER A 723 11.92 2.43 -33.86
C SER A 723 10.40 2.43 -33.98
N GLU A 724 9.69 1.97 -32.94
CA GLU A 724 8.23 1.77 -32.95
C GLU A 724 7.75 0.77 -34.02
N GLU A 725 8.63 -0.16 -34.40
CA GLU A 725 8.31 -1.27 -35.30
C GLU A 725 7.91 -2.51 -34.50
N TYR A 726 7.06 -3.37 -35.07
CA TYR A 726 6.63 -4.61 -34.40
C TYR A 726 6.58 -5.81 -35.35
N VAL A 727 6.58 -7.00 -34.75
CA VAL A 727 6.45 -8.30 -35.40
C VAL A 727 5.23 -9.00 -34.82
N GLY A 728 4.36 -9.50 -35.70
CA GLY A 728 3.05 -10.00 -35.32
C GLY A 728 2.07 -8.85 -35.15
N GLU A 729 1.37 -8.80 -34.02
CA GLU A 729 0.37 -7.78 -33.72
C GLU A 729 0.97 -6.62 -32.92
N ASN A 730 0.42 -5.41 -33.11
CA ASN A 730 0.73 -4.28 -32.24
C ASN A 730 -0.01 -4.39 -30.90
N PHE A 731 0.47 -5.30 -30.05
CA PHE A 731 -0.18 -5.62 -28.78
C PHE A 731 -0.16 -4.48 -27.76
N LEU A 732 0.66 -3.43 -27.92
CA LEU A 732 0.74 -2.31 -26.98
C LEU A 732 -0.47 -1.36 -27.07
N ASP A 733 -1.18 -1.32 -28.21
CA ASP A 733 -2.35 -0.47 -28.40
C ASP A 733 -3.46 -0.78 -27.39
N LYS A 734 -3.57 -2.05 -26.97
CA LYS A 734 -4.58 -2.49 -25.98
C LYS A 734 -4.43 -1.79 -24.62
N PHE A 735 -3.25 -1.30 -24.29
CA PHE A 735 -2.96 -0.68 -23.00
C PHE A 735 -3.18 0.85 -22.99
N GLY A 736 -3.39 1.46 -24.16
CA GLY A 736 -3.65 2.89 -24.33
C GLY A 736 -2.66 3.57 -25.27
N LYS A 737 -3.09 4.67 -25.88
CA LYS A 737 -2.36 5.39 -26.93
C LYS A 737 -0.97 5.89 -26.54
N ASN A 738 -0.73 6.18 -25.26
CA ASN A 738 0.53 6.73 -24.77
C ASN A 738 1.46 5.65 -24.17
N THR A 739 1.12 4.36 -24.30
CA THR A 739 1.89 3.24 -23.72
C THR A 739 3.35 3.25 -24.15
N VAL A 740 3.63 3.41 -25.44
CA VAL A 740 5.01 3.49 -25.98
C VAL A 740 5.80 4.64 -25.33
N GLN A 741 5.17 5.82 -25.17
CA GLN A 741 5.80 6.97 -24.53
C GLN A 741 6.10 6.71 -23.04
N LYS A 742 5.20 6.03 -22.32
CA LYS A 742 5.42 5.62 -20.92
C LYS A 742 6.61 4.69 -20.79
N LEU A 743 6.68 3.64 -21.62
CA LEU A 743 7.78 2.68 -21.62
C LEU A 743 9.11 3.35 -21.98
N LYS A 744 9.15 4.21 -23.01
CA LYS A 744 10.35 5.00 -23.38
C LYS A 744 10.84 5.91 -22.26
N ARG A 745 9.93 6.45 -21.44
CA ARG A 745 10.28 7.28 -20.28
C ARG A 745 10.90 6.42 -19.18
N THR A 746 10.24 5.32 -18.83
CA THR A 746 10.70 4.41 -17.75
C THR A 746 12.03 3.72 -18.10
N ASP A 747 12.26 3.36 -19.37
CA ASP A 747 13.50 2.74 -19.82
C ASP A 747 14.75 3.62 -19.61
N LYS A 748 14.56 4.95 -19.52
CA LYS A 748 15.64 5.93 -19.27
C LYS A 748 16.02 6.06 -17.80
N PHE A 749 15.26 5.47 -16.89
CA PHE A 749 15.55 5.55 -15.47
C PHE A 749 16.81 4.76 -15.11
N ALA A 750 17.59 5.28 -14.15
CA ALA A 750 18.80 4.62 -13.68
C ALA A 750 18.47 3.35 -12.89
N HIS A 751 17.32 3.31 -12.21
CA HIS A 751 16.91 2.19 -11.35
C HIS A 751 15.77 1.34 -11.95
N VAL A 752 15.57 1.40 -13.26
CA VAL A 752 14.65 0.49 -13.97
C VAL A 752 15.14 -0.97 -13.81
N PRO A 753 14.24 -1.97 -13.67
CA PRO A 753 14.64 -3.36 -13.49
C PRO A 753 15.32 -3.96 -14.72
N ASP A 754 15.96 -5.11 -14.53
CA ASP A 754 16.52 -5.91 -15.62
C ASP A 754 15.40 -6.40 -16.53
N ILE A 755 14.32 -6.90 -15.92
CA ILE A 755 13.08 -7.30 -16.58
C ILE A 755 11.92 -6.57 -15.92
N LEU A 756 11.18 -5.79 -16.71
CA LEU A 756 9.92 -5.19 -16.30
C LEU A 756 8.77 -6.01 -16.87
N VAL A 757 7.84 -6.43 -16.02
CA VAL A 757 6.72 -7.30 -16.39
C VAL A 757 5.42 -6.55 -16.11
N ASN A 758 4.50 -6.49 -17.07
CA ASN A 758 3.14 -6.00 -16.83
C ASN A 758 2.19 -7.17 -17.04
N SER A 759 1.25 -7.36 -16.11
CA SER A 759 0.26 -8.42 -16.30
C SER A 759 -0.70 -8.10 -17.45
N GLU A 760 -1.44 -9.11 -17.88
CA GLU A 760 -2.43 -9.00 -18.93
C GLU A 760 -3.55 -8.01 -18.55
N TYR A 761 -4.07 -7.30 -19.55
CA TYR A 761 -5.20 -6.39 -19.41
C TYR A 761 -6.37 -6.90 -20.25
N ASN A 762 -7.39 -7.41 -19.57
CA ASN A 762 -8.59 -7.88 -20.23
C ASN A 762 -9.50 -6.68 -20.56
N MET A 763 -9.58 -6.30 -21.84
CA MET A 763 -10.42 -5.19 -22.30
C MET A 763 -11.92 -5.46 -22.18
N GLU A 764 -12.35 -6.73 -22.24
CA GLU A 764 -13.77 -7.09 -22.16
C GLU A 764 -14.32 -6.88 -20.76
N THR A 765 -13.57 -7.32 -19.74
CA THR A 765 -13.94 -7.15 -18.32
C THR A 765 -13.38 -5.86 -17.72
N ASN A 766 -12.49 -5.17 -18.43
CA ASN A 766 -11.70 -4.05 -17.95
C ASN A 766 -10.91 -4.37 -16.67
N GLU A 767 -10.34 -5.58 -16.62
CA GLU A 767 -9.61 -6.10 -15.47
C GLU A 767 -8.10 -6.24 -15.73
N VAL A 768 -7.31 -6.10 -14.67
CA VAL A 768 -5.87 -6.42 -14.65
C VAL A 768 -5.60 -7.46 -13.57
N TYR A 769 -4.50 -8.21 -13.71
CA TYR A 769 -4.14 -9.23 -12.72
C TYR A 769 -3.00 -8.74 -11.83
N ALA A 770 -3.32 -8.32 -10.62
CA ALA A 770 -2.30 -7.83 -9.67
C ALA A 770 -1.32 -8.96 -9.31
N PHE A 771 -0.01 -8.72 -9.41
CA PHE A 771 1.00 -9.67 -8.88
C PHE A 771 0.97 -9.75 -7.35
N GLU A 772 0.26 -8.83 -6.72
CA GLU A 772 -0.05 -8.76 -5.30
C GLU A 772 -1.43 -9.34 -4.99
N GLU A 773 -1.67 -9.75 -3.75
CA GLU A 773 -3.00 -10.16 -3.30
C GLU A 773 -3.93 -8.96 -3.06
N LEU A 774 -4.23 -8.24 -4.14
CA LEU A 774 -5.10 -7.07 -4.19
C LEU A 774 -6.24 -7.29 -5.18
N ILE A 775 -7.39 -6.65 -4.93
CA ILE A 775 -8.59 -6.69 -5.79
C ILE A 775 -8.64 -5.44 -6.66
N GLY A 776 -8.63 -4.26 -6.03
CA GLY A 776 -8.25 -3.02 -6.71
C GLY A 776 -6.73 -2.92 -6.74
N SER A 777 -6.14 -2.57 -7.87
CA SER A 777 -4.69 -2.45 -7.99
C SER A 777 -4.30 -1.31 -8.90
N HIS A 778 -3.09 -0.80 -8.67
CA HIS A 778 -2.49 0.23 -9.49
C HIS A 778 -0.96 0.08 -9.51
N GLY A 779 -0.32 0.62 -10.54
CA GLY A 779 1.13 0.75 -10.65
C GLY A 779 1.67 0.38 -12.02
N GLY A 780 0.95 -0.47 -12.75
CA GLY A 780 1.27 -0.81 -14.13
C GLY A 780 0.46 -0.03 -15.15
N ILE A 781 0.27 -0.65 -16.31
CA ILE A 781 -0.52 -0.13 -17.43
C ILE A 781 -1.74 -1.04 -17.62
N GLY A 782 -2.89 -0.45 -17.99
CA GLY A 782 -4.15 -1.16 -18.25
C GLY A 782 -5.31 -0.71 -17.35
N GLY A 783 -6.48 -0.52 -17.96
CA GLY A 783 -7.72 -0.19 -17.25
C GLY A 783 -7.78 1.23 -16.66
N THR A 784 -8.65 1.41 -15.67
CA THR A 784 -8.99 2.69 -15.04
C THR A 784 -7.88 3.32 -14.19
N GLN A 785 -6.86 2.55 -13.81
CA GLN A 785 -5.74 3.06 -13.01
C GLN A 785 -4.99 4.24 -13.65
N GLN A 786 -5.03 4.31 -14.99
CA GLN A 786 -4.29 5.29 -15.77
C GLN A 786 -4.98 6.64 -15.90
N TYR A 787 -6.27 6.74 -15.53
CA TYR A 787 -7.12 7.89 -15.82
C TYR A 787 -7.72 8.51 -14.56
N PRO A 788 -6.92 9.17 -13.72
CA PRO A 788 -7.40 10.03 -12.63
C PRO A 788 -8.14 11.29 -13.14
N PHE A 789 -8.60 12.10 -12.18
CA PHE A 789 -9.38 13.32 -12.46
C PHE A 789 -8.81 14.56 -11.76
N ILE A 790 -9.24 15.72 -12.25
CA ILE A 790 -9.15 17.01 -11.57
C ILE A 790 -10.53 17.67 -11.64
N LEU A 791 -11.08 18.05 -10.50
CA LEU A 791 -12.27 18.89 -10.36
C LEU A 791 -11.80 20.28 -9.93
N CYS A 792 -11.81 21.22 -10.87
CA CYS A 792 -11.24 22.56 -10.70
C CYS A 792 -12.27 23.66 -11.01
N PRO A 793 -11.99 24.94 -10.66
CA PRO A 793 -12.83 26.07 -11.04
C PRO A 793 -13.18 26.05 -12.53
N SER A 794 -14.44 26.37 -12.87
CA SER A 794 -14.95 26.22 -14.25
C SER A 794 -14.24 27.08 -15.31
N ASN A 795 -13.56 28.14 -14.89
CA ASN A 795 -12.75 29.02 -15.74
C ASN A 795 -11.31 28.53 -15.99
N TRP A 796 -10.90 27.41 -15.37
CA TRP A 796 -9.62 26.77 -15.67
C TRP A 796 -9.77 25.88 -16.90
N GLU A 797 -8.95 26.13 -17.92
CA GLU A 797 -8.96 25.38 -19.16
C GLU A 797 -7.63 24.65 -19.34
N SER A 798 -7.72 23.36 -19.66
CA SER A 798 -6.59 22.54 -20.02
C SER A 798 -6.83 21.87 -21.37
N GLU A 799 -5.75 21.66 -22.10
CA GLU A 799 -5.69 20.62 -23.12
C GLU A 799 -5.61 19.24 -22.44
N GLU A 800 -5.46 18.17 -23.21
CA GLU A 800 -5.20 16.85 -22.67
C GLU A 800 -3.90 16.84 -21.84
N ILE A 801 -3.98 16.39 -20.59
CA ILE A 801 -2.84 16.36 -19.68
C ILE A 801 -2.32 14.92 -19.60
N PHE A 802 -1.06 14.73 -20.00
CA PHE A 802 -0.33 13.48 -19.88
C PHE A 802 0.84 13.64 -18.91
N GLY A 803 0.91 12.82 -17.88
CA GLY A 803 1.97 12.80 -16.88
C GLY A 803 1.80 13.81 -15.74
N ALA A 804 2.24 13.44 -14.54
CA ALA A 804 2.05 14.18 -13.30
C ALA A 804 2.80 15.53 -13.31
N GLU A 805 3.95 15.62 -13.99
CA GLU A 805 4.68 16.89 -14.15
C GLU A 805 3.86 17.94 -14.92
N ASN A 806 3.02 17.51 -15.86
CA ASN A 806 2.18 18.43 -16.62
C ASN A 806 0.95 18.87 -15.81
N VAL A 807 0.51 18.09 -14.82
CA VAL A 807 -0.45 18.53 -13.80
C VAL A 807 0.15 19.67 -12.95
N TYR A 808 1.39 19.53 -12.48
CA TYR A 808 2.09 20.61 -11.77
C TYR A 808 2.18 21.89 -12.62
N LYS A 809 2.56 21.78 -13.90
CA LYS A 809 2.63 22.94 -14.81
C LYS A 809 1.26 23.60 -14.99
N PHE A 810 0.20 22.80 -15.12
CA PHE A 810 -1.17 23.30 -15.20
C PHE A 810 -1.56 24.09 -13.94
N PHE A 811 -1.32 23.55 -12.74
CA PHE A 811 -1.61 24.25 -11.49
C PHE A 811 -0.80 25.52 -11.32
N MET A 812 0.51 25.47 -11.57
CA MET A 812 1.37 26.66 -11.48
C MET A 812 0.94 27.74 -12.47
N LYS A 813 0.51 27.38 -13.68
CA LYS A 813 -0.02 28.32 -14.67
C LYS A 813 -1.26 29.04 -14.15
N GLU A 814 -2.26 28.32 -13.66
CA GLU A 814 -3.52 28.92 -13.21
C GLU A 814 -3.39 29.69 -11.88
N ILE A 815 -2.56 29.22 -10.94
CA ILE A 815 -2.24 29.94 -9.71
C ILE A 815 -1.57 31.29 -10.04
N ASN A 816 -0.55 31.28 -10.89
CA ASN A 816 0.16 32.51 -11.26
C ASN A 816 -0.73 33.49 -12.02
N LYS A 817 -1.62 32.99 -12.89
CA LYS A 817 -2.63 33.80 -13.59
C LYS A 817 -3.55 34.51 -12.60
N SER A 818 -4.08 33.80 -11.59
CA SER A 818 -4.91 34.40 -10.52
C SER A 818 -4.14 35.45 -9.70
N TRP A 819 -2.92 35.13 -9.26
CA TRP A 819 -2.13 36.05 -8.45
C TRP A 819 -1.69 37.30 -9.22
N ASN A 820 -1.44 37.20 -10.52
CA ASN A 820 -1.13 38.36 -11.36
C ASN A 820 -2.37 39.24 -11.61
N GLN A 821 -3.56 38.65 -11.77
CA GLN A 821 -4.81 39.43 -11.85
C GLN A 821 -5.10 40.18 -10.55
N SER A 822 -4.83 39.56 -9.40
CA SER A 822 -4.99 40.17 -8.07
C SER A 822 -3.98 41.28 -7.78
N LYS A 823 -2.85 41.37 -8.49
CA LYS A 823 -1.91 42.51 -8.38
C LYS A 823 -2.36 43.76 -9.15
N ASN A 824 -3.21 43.58 -10.15
CA ASN A 824 -3.70 44.64 -11.03
C ASN A 824 -5.05 45.22 -10.59
N LYS A 825 -5.64 44.69 -9.51
CA LYS A 825 -6.81 45.21 -8.80
C LYS A 825 -6.37 45.77 -7.45
#